data_AF-A0A3M1XTP9-F1
#
_entry.id   AF-A0A3M1XTP9-F1
#
_cell.length_a   1.000
_cell.length_b   1.000
_cell.length_c   1.000
_cell.angle_alpha   90.00
_cell.angle_beta   90.00
_cell.angle_gamma   90.00
#
_symmetry.space_group_name_H-M   'P 1'
#
loop_
_entity.id
_entity.type
_entity.pdbx_description
1 polymer ?
#
loop_
_entity_poly.entity_id
_entity_poly.type
_entity_poly.pdbx_seq_one_letter_code
_entity_poly.pdbx_strand_id
1 'polypeptide(L)'
;MPKLPTLNTRWLHHLGLGLIVLSGSLFLITCLAPESPSGFLDLSGLFWINYALSVGYFVAILAHHWAQPRPRKGDEIAFARALVLFSLSAHTLNYGTEIKVFEPYVDWMIGYVLLMHVTLLLLPHRQAFPAWLRTGLYFLAGAGLVLAVYLTLFLGPLIMLALPLSLAFGVSMHATVPLWFAIEYGRLPWRMEKTNRARGAFWSGVLAPILILAGFLLPWHGLQRGTEAAQVRATAEAPVQGLPDWVVMSQYLPEGPLTEAVLMSDLFAQPSYWNWDDGLSRLGRRLAIRQRHDPLATAAKALYGPLELEEDLMVPLLDFRYAARHLTHRRLWRDTDVTVSAIDTRVQAYPAYRLAYLEHELQLTNTHPQPDNQQEAVLTFHLPEGATVTTLSLWVEGEERPARLTTRSKADSAYSTIVGRERRDPALLHWQEGDRVTLTVFPCTPAEARRVKVGFSFPLREADDRLHLQNIWFEGPPSAGAPMTAQLTVEDGSPAPDLPLGWKAQAEGWRYQGEWHPTWRVSWPRVPLAEGAFSWRGDHYRLEAVPETSEAFHPAAIYVDLHAGWDALRWEQLWPHLQGYEVYALLPEPVRITAANYSARLAEAQDRTFTLLPFHQLQPGSLVICQSPEATPLLSDLDGSVYAHQLQDWLARQEGDLRVWELGTQPAPYLRSLRAFRALEIRQGRLPALVAQLETGQWPVASETAEAVHLPGTQARLRREASSAPSTQGAPDHLARLYHYQDLLRTIGPRYFERGAHEEAWLDQARDAYVISPVASLVVLECEADYERFDIEATPEDSLGPVTVPSEAGAAPEPHEWALLGLVLLFGLAYLRRQKRGFQLNRA
;
A
#
# COMPACT_ATOMS: atom_id res chain seq x y z
N MET A 1 -18.52 54.21 -51.01
CA MET A 1 -17.80 53.30 -50.09
C MET A 1 -17.71 51.93 -50.75
N PRO A 2 -16.51 51.41 -51.07
CA PRO A 2 -16.35 50.07 -51.60
C PRO A 2 -16.78 49.04 -50.53
N LYS A 3 -17.52 48.00 -50.93
CA LYS A 3 -17.81 46.85 -50.07
C LYS A 3 -16.49 46.19 -49.72
N LEU A 4 -16.08 46.25 -48.45
CA LEU A 4 -14.96 45.48 -47.92
C LEU A 4 -15.12 44.01 -48.35
N PRO A 5 -14.05 43.35 -48.83
CA PRO A 5 -14.10 41.95 -49.21
C PRO A 5 -14.59 41.11 -48.03
N THR A 6 -15.54 40.21 -48.29
CA THR A 6 -16.05 39.28 -47.29
C THR A 6 -14.92 38.34 -46.86
N LEU A 7 -14.27 38.62 -45.72
CA LEU A 7 -13.28 37.73 -45.13
C LEU A 7 -13.96 36.37 -44.84
N ASN A 8 -13.40 35.31 -45.43
CA ASN A 8 -13.86 33.93 -45.28
C ASN A 8 -13.57 33.45 -43.85
N THR A 9 -14.55 32.90 -43.12
CA THR A 9 -14.35 32.40 -41.74
C THR A 9 -13.52 31.11 -41.67
N ARG A 10 -13.23 30.46 -42.80
CA ARG A 10 -12.44 29.21 -42.86
C ARG A 10 -11.05 29.33 -42.23
N TRP A 11 -10.38 30.48 -42.32
CA TRP A 11 -9.05 30.62 -41.72
C TRP A 11 -9.11 30.57 -40.18
N LEU A 12 -10.12 31.20 -39.55
CA LEU A 12 -10.34 31.13 -38.10
C LEU A 12 -10.60 29.71 -37.63
N HIS A 13 -11.28 28.92 -38.47
CA HIS A 13 -11.50 27.51 -38.21
C HIS A 13 -10.17 26.75 -38.23
N HIS A 14 -9.42 26.76 -39.34
CA HIS A 14 -8.16 26.04 -39.43
C HIS A 14 -7.15 26.47 -38.37
N LEU A 15 -7.06 27.77 -38.09
CA LEU A 15 -6.23 28.32 -37.02
C LEU A 15 -6.63 27.73 -35.65
N GLY A 16 -7.91 27.80 -35.28
CA GLY A 16 -8.37 27.27 -33.99
C GLY A 16 -8.13 25.78 -33.82
N LEU A 17 -8.29 24.97 -34.88
CA LEU A 17 -7.99 23.54 -34.81
C LEU A 17 -6.48 23.28 -34.62
N GLY A 18 -5.62 24.00 -35.36
CA GLY A 18 -4.18 23.91 -35.20
C GLY A 18 -3.71 24.33 -33.81
N LEU A 19 -4.31 25.38 -33.26
CA LEU A 19 -4.03 25.84 -31.90
C LEU A 19 -4.46 24.84 -30.84
N ILE A 20 -5.59 24.14 -31.02
CA ILE A 20 -6.02 23.08 -30.08
C ILE A 20 -5.02 21.93 -30.07
N VAL A 21 -4.54 21.50 -31.24
CA VAL A 21 -3.52 20.43 -31.33
C VAL A 21 -2.24 20.88 -30.63
N LEU A 22 -1.76 22.09 -30.91
CA LEU A 22 -0.57 22.65 -30.25
C LEU A 22 -0.74 22.76 -28.74
N SER A 23 -1.87 23.31 -28.28
CA SER A 23 -2.16 23.49 -26.86
C SER A 23 -2.32 22.16 -26.12
N GLY A 24 -2.95 21.18 -26.77
CA GLY A 24 -3.07 19.81 -26.27
C GLY A 24 -1.71 19.11 -26.17
N SER A 25 -0.81 19.31 -27.14
CA SER A 25 0.56 18.82 -27.06
C SER A 25 1.34 19.46 -25.92
N LEU A 26 1.21 20.77 -25.70
CA LEU A 26 1.84 21.47 -24.57
C LEU A 26 1.31 20.96 -23.22
N PHE A 27 0.00 20.74 -23.12
CA PHE A 27 -0.60 20.13 -21.93
C PHE A 27 -0.08 18.70 -21.70
N LEU A 28 0.01 17.88 -22.75
CA LEU A 28 0.55 16.51 -22.64
C LEU A 28 2.02 16.51 -22.19
N ILE A 29 2.84 17.44 -22.70
CA ILE A 29 4.22 17.62 -22.23
C ILE A 29 4.22 17.98 -20.74
N THR A 30 3.33 18.86 -20.30
CA THR A 30 3.20 19.23 -18.88
C THR A 30 2.86 18.02 -17.99
N CYS A 31 2.05 17.08 -18.49
CA CYS A 31 1.70 15.85 -17.77
C CYS A 31 2.80 14.78 -17.78
N LEU A 32 3.64 14.75 -18.82
CA LEU A 32 4.62 13.67 -19.05
C LEU A 32 6.05 14.06 -18.71
N ALA A 33 6.36 15.34 -18.50
CA ALA A 33 7.73 15.79 -18.24
C ALA A 33 8.20 15.37 -16.83
N PRO A 34 9.22 14.49 -16.71
CA PRO A 34 9.77 14.08 -15.42
C PRO A 34 10.73 15.12 -14.82
N GLU A 35 11.23 16.05 -15.63
CA GLU A 35 12.15 17.12 -15.22
C GLU A 35 11.76 18.44 -15.89
N SER A 36 11.75 19.55 -15.15
CA SER A 36 11.60 20.88 -15.74
C SER A 36 12.92 21.28 -16.40
N PRO A 37 12.96 21.59 -17.70
CA PRO A 37 14.12 22.30 -18.25
C PRO A 37 14.20 23.68 -17.57
N SER A 38 15.36 24.02 -17.03
CA SER A 38 15.60 25.34 -16.43
C SER A 38 15.40 26.45 -17.48
N GLY A 39 14.51 27.42 -17.23
CA GLY A 39 14.30 28.60 -18.07
C GLY A 39 12.83 28.89 -18.42
N PHE A 40 12.59 29.70 -19.46
CA PHE A 40 11.24 30.11 -19.91
C PHE A 40 10.33 28.94 -20.35
N LEU A 41 10.88 27.75 -20.53
CA LEU A 41 10.16 26.51 -20.85
C LEU A 41 9.90 25.63 -19.61
N ASP A 42 10.03 26.18 -18.39
CA ASP A 42 9.54 25.50 -17.19
C ASP A 42 8.01 25.28 -17.27
N LEU A 43 7.48 24.46 -16.35
CA LEU A 43 6.05 24.11 -16.32
C LEU A 43 5.14 25.36 -16.21
N SER A 44 5.61 26.42 -15.57
CA SER A 44 4.89 27.70 -15.46
C SER A 44 4.91 28.50 -16.77
N GLY A 45 6.01 28.43 -17.52
CA GLY A 45 6.17 28.99 -18.85
C GLY A 45 5.24 28.32 -19.87
N LEU A 46 5.07 26.99 -19.78
CA LEU A 46 4.12 26.25 -20.61
C LEU A 46 2.67 26.73 -20.40
N PHE A 47 2.29 27.04 -19.16
CA PHE A 47 1.00 27.68 -18.87
C PHE A 47 0.86 29.03 -19.59
N TRP A 48 1.85 29.92 -19.47
CA TRP A 48 1.78 31.25 -20.11
C TRP A 48 1.68 31.17 -21.64
N ILE A 49 2.35 30.19 -22.26
CA ILE A 49 2.20 29.91 -23.69
C ILE A 49 0.76 29.49 -23.99
N ASN A 50 0.22 28.51 -23.28
CA ASN A 50 -1.16 28.04 -23.48
C ASN A 50 -2.20 29.14 -23.25
N TYR A 51 -1.98 30.00 -22.27
CA TYR A 51 -2.80 31.17 -22.01
C TYR A 51 -2.74 32.17 -23.17
N ALA A 52 -1.55 32.50 -23.66
CA ALA A 52 -1.37 33.41 -24.79
C ALA A 52 -2.02 32.89 -26.08
N LEU A 53 -1.94 31.57 -26.36
CA LEU A 53 -2.62 30.96 -27.50
C LEU A 53 -4.16 31.11 -27.39
N SER A 54 -4.70 30.87 -26.20
CA SER A 54 -6.14 30.95 -25.91
C SER A 54 -6.67 32.38 -26.04
N VAL A 55 -6.00 33.33 -25.39
CA VAL A 55 -6.33 34.76 -25.46
C VAL A 55 -6.15 35.30 -26.87
N GLY A 56 -5.04 34.96 -27.54
CA GLY A 56 -4.77 35.40 -28.91
C GLY A 56 -5.85 34.93 -29.90
N TYR A 57 -6.31 33.68 -29.78
CA TYR A 57 -7.40 33.17 -30.59
C TYR A 57 -8.73 33.89 -30.30
N PHE A 58 -9.02 34.13 -29.02
CA PHE A 58 -10.23 34.85 -28.61
C PHE A 58 -10.23 36.31 -29.12
N VAL A 59 -9.09 37.00 -29.03
CA VAL A 59 -8.92 38.35 -29.60
C VAL A 59 -9.09 38.33 -31.11
N ALA A 60 -8.58 37.32 -31.83
CA ALA A 60 -8.77 37.18 -33.26
C ALA A 60 -10.26 36.99 -33.64
N ILE A 61 -11.02 36.25 -32.83
CA ILE A 61 -12.48 36.13 -32.96
C ILE A 61 -13.14 37.50 -32.74
N LEU A 62 -12.82 38.20 -31.64
CA LEU A 62 -13.40 39.50 -31.34
C LEU A 62 -13.10 40.55 -32.42
N ALA A 63 -11.85 40.60 -32.92
CA ALA A 63 -11.45 41.49 -34.01
C ALA A 63 -12.23 41.18 -35.31
N HIS A 64 -12.46 39.91 -35.60
CA HIS A 64 -13.29 39.50 -36.74
C HIS A 64 -14.75 39.95 -36.59
N HIS A 65 -15.33 39.77 -35.40
CA HIS A 65 -16.70 40.22 -35.09
C HIS A 65 -16.85 41.74 -35.08
N TRP A 66 -15.85 42.48 -34.60
CA TRP A 66 -15.84 43.94 -34.67
C TRP A 66 -15.82 44.40 -36.13
N ALA A 67 -14.96 43.79 -36.96
CA ALA A 67 -14.92 44.10 -38.39
C ALA A 67 -16.21 43.72 -39.13
N GLN A 68 -17.00 42.76 -38.62
CA GLN A 68 -18.25 42.27 -39.22
C GLN A 68 -19.33 41.98 -38.16
N PRO A 69 -20.11 42.98 -37.72
CA PRO A 69 -20.99 42.87 -36.55
C PRO A 69 -22.25 42.01 -36.73
N ARG A 70 -22.45 41.37 -37.89
CA ARG A 70 -23.59 40.49 -38.13
C ARG A 70 -23.21 39.03 -37.85
N PRO A 71 -23.88 38.34 -36.91
CA PRO A 71 -23.59 36.95 -36.60
C PRO A 71 -23.82 36.07 -37.83
N ARG A 72 -22.89 35.16 -38.13
CA ARG A 72 -22.88 34.29 -39.30
C ARG A 72 -22.89 32.81 -38.93
N LYS A 73 -23.35 31.98 -39.86
CA LYS A 73 -23.15 30.52 -39.83
C LYS A 73 -21.64 30.25 -39.78
N GLY A 74 -21.16 29.71 -38.66
CA GLY A 74 -19.75 29.40 -38.43
C GLY A 74 -19.20 29.96 -37.12
N ASP A 75 -19.80 31.01 -36.57
CA ASP A 75 -19.33 31.64 -35.33
C ASP A 75 -19.39 30.66 -34.13
N GLU A 76 -20.36 29.74 -34.14
CA GLU A 76 -20.47 28.64 -33.16
C GLU A 76 -19.25 27.71 -33.16
N ILE A 77 -18.62 27.48 -34.34
CA ILE A 77 -17.42 26.64 -34.45
C ILE A 77 -16.22 27.35 -33.84
N ALA A 78 -16.07 28.65 -34.10
CA ALA A 78 -14.97 29.44 -33.56
C ALA A 78 -15.09 29.58 -32.03
N PHE A 79 -16.31 29.82 -31.52
CA PHE A 79 -16.57 29.90 -30.09
C PHE A 79 -16.32 28.57 -29.36
N ALA A 80 -16.82 27.44 -29.91
CA ALA A 80 -16.56 26.11 -29.36
C ALA A 80 -15.05 25.82 -29.22
N ARG A 81 -14.25 26.23 -30.21
CA ARG A 81 -12.78 26.05 -30.19
C ARG A 81 -12.10 26.95 -29.18
N ALA A 82 -12.54 28.20 -29.05
CA ALA A 82 -12.03 29.11 -28.03
C ALA A 82 -12.29 28.57 -26.62
N LEU A 83 -13.47 28.00 -26.38
CA LEU A 83 -13.82 27.43 -25.09
C LEU A 83 -12.96 26.20 -24.73
N VAL A 84 -12.67 25.34 -25.70
CA VAL A 84 -11.73 24.21 -25.51
C VAL A 84 -10.31 24.70 -25.24
N LEU A 85 -9.83 25.74 -25.94
CA LEU A 85 -8.51 26.33 -25.70
C LEU A 85 -8.38 26.89 -24.28
N PHE A 86 -9.37 27.69 -23.83
CA PHE A 86 -9.37 28.20 -22.46
C PHE A 86 -9.43 27.07 -21.42
N SER A 87 -10.12 25.97 -21.71
CA SER A 87 -10.12 24.80 -20.83
C SER A 87 -8.76 24.11 -20.78
N LEU A 88 -8.09 23.90 -21.92
CA LEU A 88 -6.73 23.35 -21.96
C LEU A 88 -5.73 24.24 -21.20
N SER A 89 -5.86 25.56 -21.35
CA SER A 89 -5.08 26.53 -20.58
C SER A 89 -5.37 26.43 -19.07
N ALA A 90 -6.63 26.27 -18.65
CA ALA A 90 -6.99 26.07 -17.25
C ALA A 90 -6.39 24.77 -16.68
N HIS A 91 -6.42 23.67 -17.43
CA HIS A 91 -5.82 22.41 -16.99
C HIS A 91 -4.29 22.51 -16.94
N THR A 92 -3.66 23.25 -17.86
CA THR A 92 -2.21 23.51 -17.81
C THR A 92 -1.83 24.36 -16.61
N LEU A 93 -2.66 25.36 -16.22
CA LEU A 93 -2.47 26.10 -14.97
C LEU A 93 -2.50 25.15 -13.76
N ASN A 94 -3.50 24.27 -13.72
CA ASN A 94 -3.73 23.36 -12.61
C ASN A 94 -2.62 22.31 -12.41
N TYR A 95 -1.96 21.89 -13.48
CA TYR A 95 -0.88 20.89 -13.43
C TYR A 95 0.53 21.51 -13.46
N GLY A 96 0.71 22.62 -14.18
CA GLY A 96 2.02 23.21 -14.45
C GLY A 96 2.45 24.33 -13.49
N THR A 97 1.62 24.71 -12.53
CA THR A 97 1.94 25.75 -11.54
C THR A 97 1.60 25.30 -10.13
N GLU A 98 2.07 26.05 -9.13
CA GLU A 98 1.71 25.81 -7.72
C GLU A 98 0.23 26.09 -7.41
N ILE A 99 -0.51 26.74 -8.33
CA ILE A 99 -1.92 27.09 -8.14
C ILE A 99 -2.80 25.90 -8.55
N LYS A 100 -3.12 25.04 -7.59
CA LYS A 100 -4.05 23.91 -7.77
C LYS A 100 -5.49 24.32 -7.46
N VAL A 101 -6.34 24.32 -8.49
CA VAL A 101 -7.80 24.55 -8.39
C VAL A 101 -8.57 23.23 -8.25
N PHE A 102 -8.10 22.18 -8.90
CA PHE A 102 -8.61 20.83 -8.77
C PHE A 102 -7.47 19.92 -8.33
N GLU A 103 -7.75 19.06 -7.37
CA GLU A 103 -6.90 17.89 -7.14
C GLU A 103 -7.01 16.94 -8.34
N PRO A 104 -6.03 16.03 -8.56
CA PRO A 104 -6.09 15.07 -9.65
C PRO A 104 -7.45 14.36 -9.73
N TYR A 105 -8.03 14.33 -10.92
CA TYR A 105 -9.31 13.66 -11.15
C TYR A 105 -9.16 12.14 -11.01
N VAL A 106 -10.22 11.50 -10.53
CA VAL A 106 -10.39 10.05 -10.69
C VAL A 106 -10.47 9.65 -12.17
N ASP A 107 -10.02 8.45 -12.53
CA ASP A 107 -9.78 8.07 -13.94
C ASP A 107 -11.01 8.21 -14.84
N TRP A 108 -12.20 7.81 -14.34
CA TRP A 108 -13.45 7.93 -15.10
C TRP A 108 -13.84 9.39 -15.36
N MET A 109 -13.48 10.30 -14.44
CA MET A 109 -13.74 11.73 -14.57
C MET A 109 -12.83 12.34 -15.65
N ILE A 110 -11.58 11.88 -15.78
CA ILE A 110 -10.69 12.27 -16.90
C ILE A 110 -11.36 11.92 -18.23
N GLY A 111 -11.86 10.68 -18.37
CA GLY A 111 -12.58 10.23 -19.56
C GLY A 111 -13.83 11.06 -19.85
N TYR A 112 -14.60 11.41 -18.81
CA TYR A 112 -15.84 12.20 -18.95
C TYR A 112 -15.56 13.65 -19.38
N VAL A 113 -14.54 14.29 -18.80
CA VAL A 113 -14.07 15.62 -19.20
C VAL A 113 -13.61 15.59 -20.65
N LEU A 114 -12.80 14.61 -21.06
CA LEU A 114 -12.36 14.47 -22.46
C LEU A 114 -13.56 14.32 -23.42
N LEU A 115 -14.53 13.49 -23.05
CA LEU A 115 -15.72 13.26 -23.86
C LEU A 115 -16.58 14.52 -24.02
N MET A 116 -16.68 15.34 -22.97
CA MET A 116 -17.29 16.67 -23.04
C MET A 116 -16.57 17.54 -24.08
N HIS A 117 -15.25 17.69 -24.00
CA HIS A 117 -14.48 18.51 -24.96
C HIS A 117 -14.63 18.02 -26.41
N VAL A 118 -14.45 16.73 -26.66
CA VAL A 118 -14.60 16.13 -27.99
C VAL A 118 -16.01 16.34 -28.54
N THR A 119 -17.04 16.17 -27.70
CA THR A 119 -18.43 16.39 -28.11
C THR A 119 -18.64 17.83 -28.54
N LEU A 120 -18.13 18.82 -27.80
CA LEU A 120 -18.27 20.24 -28.16
C LEU A 120 -17.60 20.56 -29.52
N LEU A 121 -16.46 19.94 -29.82
CA LEU A 121 -15.77 20.12 -31.10
C LEU A 121 -16.49 19.49 -32.29
N LEU A 122 -17.14 18.34 -32.09
CA LEU A 122 -17.82 17.59 -33.15
C LEU A 122 -19.24 18.09 -33.41
N LEU A 123 -19.91 18.63 -32.40
CA LEU A 123 -21.32 19.04 -32.47
C LEU A 123 -21.65 20.06 -33.59
N PRO A 124 -20.79 21.05 -33.90
CA PRO A 124 -21.02 21.94 -35.05
C PRO A 124 -20.99 21.21 -36.40
N HIS A 125 -20.28 20.09 -36.50
CA HIS A 125 -20.13 19.28 -37.71
C HIS A 125 -21.16 18.15 -37.81
N ARG A 126 -22.14 18.09 -36.89
CA ARG A 126 -23.13 17.01 -36.76
C ARG A 126 -23.91 16.63 -38.02
N GLN A 127 -24.05 17.55 -38.98
CA GLN A 127 -24.74 17.29 -40.25
C GLN A 127 -23.94 16.39 -41.20
N ALA A 128 -22.61 16.29 -41.02
CA ALA A 128 -21.75 15.41 -41.80
C ALA A 128 -21.74 13.97 -41.29
N PHE A 129 -22.34 13.70 -40.12
CA PHE A 129 -22.30 12.40 -39.48
C PHE A 129 -23.55 11.56 -39.77
N PRO A 130 -23.42 10.22 -39.81
CA PRO A 130 -24.57 9.32 -39.92
C PRO A 130 -25.49 9.46 -38.70
N ALA A 131 -26.77 9.06 -38.87
CA ALA A 131 -27.82 9.31 -37.88
C ALA A 131 -27.52 8.74 -36.48
N TRP A 132 -26.85 7.58 -36.39
CA TRP A 132 -26.48 6.98 -35.12
C TRP A 132 -25.44 7.82 -34.37
N LEU A 133 -24.41 8.31 -35.07
CA LEU A 133 -23.34 9.12 -34.48
C LEU A 133 -23.87 10.49 -34.05
N ARG A 134 -24.75 11.10 -34.85
CA ARG A 134 -25.45 12.33 -34.47
C ARG A 134 -26.31 12.15 -33.22
N THR A 135 -27.00 11.01 -33.09
CA THR A 135 -27.78 10.68 -31.89
C THR A 135 -26.88 10.51 -30.68
N GLY A 136 -25.74 9.82 -30.84
CA GLY A 136 -24.71 9.71 -29.81
C GLY A 136 -24.16 11.07 -29.37
N LEU A 137 -23.85 11.98 -30.30
CA LEU A 137 -23.39 13.34 -29.96
C LEU A 137 -24.42 14.14 -29.15
N TYR A 138 -25.71 14.02 -29.44
CA TYR A 138 -26.74 14.68 -28.64
C TYR A 138 -26.84 14.08 -27.22
N PHE A 139 -26.71 12.75 -27.08
CA PHE A 139 -26.64 12.09 -25.77
C PHE A 139 -25.42 12.58 -24.98
N LEU A 140 -24.24 12.58 -25.58
CA LEU A 140 -23.01 13.06 -24.95
C LEU A 140 -23.07 14.54 -24.60
N ALA A 141 -23.77 15.36 -25.39
CA ALA A 141 -23.98 16.77 -25.10
C ALA A 141 -24.88 16.97 -23.87
N GLY A 142 -25.92 16.12 -23.72
CA GLY A 142 -26.74 16.09 -22.51
C GLY A 142 -25.94 15.68 -21.28
N ALA A 143 -25.08 14.66 -21.40
CA ALA A 143 -24.20 14.28 -20.31
C ALA A 143 -23.17 15.39 -20.00
N GLY A 144 -22.57 16.01 -21.02
CA GLY A 144 -21.64 17.13 -20.86
C GLY A 144 -22.26 18.35 -20.16
N LEU A 145 -23.57 18.60 -20.35
CA LEU A 145 -24.29 19.63 -19.61
C LEU A 145 -24.26 19.37 -18.10
N VAL A 146 -24.54 18.14 -17.66
CA VAL A 146 -24.57 17.79 -16.24
C VAL A 146 -23.18 18.01 -15.61
N LEU A 147 -22.13 17.56 -16.29
CA LEU A 147 -20.76 17.74 -15.85
C LEU A 147 -20.38 19.23 -15.73
N ALA A 148 -20.70 20.02 -16.75
CA ALA A 148 -20.40 21.44 -16.77
C ALA A 148 -21.16 22.20 -15.66
N VAL A 149 -22.42 21.83 -15.40
CA VAL A 149 -23.20 22.38 -14.28
C VAL A 149 -22.57 22.01 -12.95
N TYR A 150 -22.18 20.75 -12.74
CA TYR A 150 -21.48 20.32 -11.52
C TYR A 150 -20.20 21.14 -11.27
N LEU A 151 -19.31 21.22 -12.26
CA LEU A 151 -18.05 21.98 -12.15
C LEU A 151 -18.30 23.48 -11.89
N THR A 152 -19.35 24.04 -12.48
CA THR A 152 -19.77 25.42 -12.25
C THR A 152 -20.23 25.64 -10.81
N LEU A 153 -21.04 24.73 -10.26
CA LEU A 153 -21.50 24.81 -8.88
C LEU A 153 -20.34 24.63 -7.90
N PHE A 154 -19.44 23.68 -8.17
CA PHE A 154 -18.25 23.45 -7.36
C PHE A 154 -17.34 24.68 -7.29
N LEU A 155 -17.08 25.34 -8.43
CA LEU A 155 -16.27 26.56 -8.50
C LEU A 155 -17.04 27.84 -8.14
N GLY A 156 -18.29 27.76 -7.72
CA GLY A 156 -19.16 28.93 -7.49
C GLY A 156 -18.50 30.08 -6.71
N PRO A 157 -17.86 29.84 -5.55
CA PRO A 157 -17.19 30.89 -4.77
C PRO A 157 -16.02 31.52 -5.52
N LEU A 158 -15.22 30.71 -6.22
CA LEU A 158 -14.13 31.19 -7.07
C LEU A 158 -14.65 32.00 -8.24
N ILE A 159 -15.78 31.60 -8.86
CA ILE A 159 -16.42 32.35 -9.95
C ILE A 159 -16.91 33.72 -9.46
N MET A 160 -17.51 33.80 -8.27
CA MET A 160 -17.96 35.06 -7.66
C MET A 160 -16.80 36.04 -7.47
N LEU A 161 -15.63 35.55 -7.06
CA LEU A 161 -14.41 36.34 -6.93
C LEU A 161 -13.75 36.65 -8.28
N ALA A 162 -13.79 35.70 -9.22
CA ALA A 162 -13.11 35.78 -10.50
C ALA A 162 -13.73 36.80 -11.45
N LEU A 163 -15.06 36.97 -11.42
CA LEU A 163 -15.79 37.93 -12.27
C LEU A 163 -15.27 39.38 -12.12
N PRO A 164 -15.19 39.99 -10.91
CA PRO A 164 -14.63 41.33 -10.77
C PRO A 164 -13.12 41.38 -11.06
N LEU A 165 -12.35 40.35 -10.68
CA LEU A 165 -10.90 40.28 -10.92
C LEU A 165 -10.52 40.12 -12.39
N SER A 166 -11.44 39.59 -13.22
CA SER A 166 -11.17 39.32 -14.63
C SER A 166 -10.87 40.59 -15.44
N LEU A 167 -11.42 41.73 -14.99
CA LEU A 167 -11.19 43.04 -15.59
C LEU A 167 -9.76 43.57 -15.33
N ALA A 168 -9.08 43.08 -14.28
CA ALA A 168 -7.76 43.55 -13.88
C ALA A 168 -6.61 42.63 -14.36
N PHE A 169 -6.79 41.30 -14.29
CA PHE A 169 -5.69 40.35 -14.48
C PHE A 169 -5.90 39.31 -15.59
N GLY A 170 -7.12 39.16 -16.13
CA GLY A 170 -7.47 38.24 -17.24
C GLY A 170 -7.36 36.74 -16.94
N VAL A 171 -6.44 36.29 -16.08
CA VAL A 171 -6.20 34.88 -15.72
C VAL A 171 -7.37 34.31 -14.91
N SER A 172 -8.05 35.14 -14.10
CA SER A 172 -9.20 34.69 -13.32
C SER A 172 -10.38 34.21 -14.19
N MET A 173 -10.41 34.54 -15.49
CA MET A 173 -11.44 34.04 -16.41
C MET A 173 -11.48 32.51 -16.51
N HIS A 174 -10.37 31.81 -16.23
CA HIS A 174 -10.32 30.34 -16.23
C HIS A 174 -11.35 29.70 -15.29
N ALA A 175 -11.61 30.32 -14.12
CA ALA A 175 -12.61 29.81 -13.18
C ALA A 175 -14.03 29.81 -13.77
N THR A 176 -14.31 30.66 -14.77
CA THR A 176 -15.62 30.78 -15.43
C THR A 176 -15.82 29.83 -16.61
N VAL A 177 -14.77 29.11 -17.04
CA VAL A 177 -14.84 28.23 -18.23
C VAL A 177 -15.96 27.19 -18.14
N PRO A 178 -16.15 26.46 -17.01
CA PRO A 178 -17.23 25.48 -16.90
C PRO A 178 -18.64 26.09 -17.07
N LEU A 179 -18.85 27.33 -16.61
CA LEU A 179 -20.13 28.04 -16.77
C LEU A 179 -20.45 28.24 -18.26
N TRP A 180 -19.45 28.58 -19.07
CA TRP A 180 -19.63 28.74 -20.51
C TRP A 180 -19.91 27.41 -21.21
N PHE A 181 -19.32 26.29 -20.77
CA PHE A 181 -19.71 24.96 -21.25
C PHE A 181 -21.18 24.64 -20.92
N ALA A 182 -21.61 24.93 -19.69
CA ALA A 182 -22.99 24.70 -19.26
C ALA A 182 -23.98 25.53 -20.10
N ILE A 183 -23.65 26.79 -20.38
CA ILE A 183 -24.45 27.66 -21.24
C ILE A 183 -24.55 27.12 -22.67
N GLU A 184 -23.44 26.69 -23.26
CA GLU A 184 -23.44 26.20 -24.65
C GLU A 184 -24.21 24.89 -24.81
N TYR A 185 -24.05 23.94 -23.90
CA TYR A 185 -24.87 22.73 -23.91
C TYR A 185 -26.34 23.00 -23.55
N GLY A 186 -26.60 23.90 -22.61
CA GLY A 186 -27.96 24.26 -22.17
C GLY A 186 -28.79 24.95 -23.26
N ARG A 187 -28.13 25.63 -24.21
CA ARG A 187 -28.78 26.23 -25.40
C ARG A 187 -29.13 25.21 -26.48
N LEU A 188 -28.50 24.03 -26.47
CA LEU A 188 -28.64 23.03 -27.54
C LEU A 188 -30.09 22.55 -27.79
N PRO A 189 -30.94 22.31 -26.77
CA PRO A 189 -32.36 21.95 -26.96
C PRO A 189 -33.16 22.93 -27.82
N TRP A 190 -32.75 24.20 -27.83
CA TRP A 190 -33.41 25.27 -28.58
C TRP A 190 -32.93 25.34 -30.04
N ARG A 191 -31.76 24.76 -30.35
CA ARG A 191 -31.08 24.81 -31.66
C ARG A 191 -30.98 23.46 -32.38
N MET A 192 -31.23 22.36 -31.68
CA MET A 192 -31.14 21.00 -32.24
C MET A 192 -32.28 20.70 -33.22
N GLU A 193 -32.14 19.61 -33.96
CA GLU A 193 -33.21 19.08 -34.81
C GLU A 193 -34.44 18.75 -33.94
N LYS A 194 -35.62 19.23 -34.35
CA LYS A 194 -36.89 18.97 -33.63
C LYS A 194 -37.42 17.55 -33.85
N THR A 195 -36.55 16.57 -34.04
CA THR A 195 -36.90 15.15 -34.13
C THR A 195 -36.99 14.53 -32.74
N ASN A 196 -37.98 13.64 -32.53
CA ASN A 196 -38.16 12.95 -31.25
C ASN A 196 -36.90 12.16 -30.83
N ARG A 197 -36.14 11.61 -31.80
CA ARG A 197 -34.90 10.89 -31.54
C ARG A 197 -33.78 11.78 -30.98
N ALA A 198 -33.56 12.96 -31.55
CA ALA A 198 -32.50 13.87 -31.09
C ALA A 198 -32.80 14.44 -29.70
N ARG A 199 -34.05 14.87 -29.47
CA ARG A 199 -34.51 15.35 -28.15
C ARG A 199 -34.46 14.25 -27.10
N GLY A 200 -34.94 13.04 -27.45
CA GLY A 200 -34.88 11.87 -26.59
C GLY A 200 -33.44 11.57 -26.18
N ALA A 201 -32.52 11.48 -27.14
CA ALA A 201 -31.11 11.21 -26.86
C ALA A 201 -30.48 12.26 -25.93
N PHE A 202 -30.71 13.56 -26.16
CA PHE A 202 -30.19 14.61 -25.29
C PHE A 202 -30.69 14.48 -23.86
N TRP A 203 -32.01 14.35 -23.66
CA TRP A 203 -32.58 14.23 -22.31
C TRP A 203 -32.23 12.91 -21.63
N SER A 204 -32.09 11.81 -22.38
CA SER A 204 -31.51 10.57 -21.86
C SER A 204 -30.06 10.77 -21.40
N GLY A 205 -29.29 11.58 -22.12
CA GLY A 205 -27.93 11.95 -21.75
C GLY A 205 -27.85 12.83 -20.50
N VAL A 206 -28.85 13.69 -20.26
CA VAL A 206 -28.98 14.44 -18.99
C VAL A 206 -29.40 13.50 -17.85
N LEU A 207 -30.37 12.62 -18.11
CA LEU A 207 -30.94 11.74 -17.09
C LEU A 207 -29.94 10.67 -16.64
N ALA A 208 -29.11 10.12 -17.52
CA ALA A 208 -28.21 9.01 -17.20
C ALA A 208 -27.20 9.33 -16.09
N PRO A 209 -26.41 10.43 -16.13
CA PRO A 209 -25.52 10.81 -15.03
C PRO A 209 -26.27 11.10 -13.72
N ILE A 210 -27.48 11.68 -13.79
CA ILE A 210 -28.31 11.95 -12.61
C ILE A 210 -28.77 10.64 -11.96
N LEU A 211 -29.18 9.64 -12.75
CA LEU A 211 -29.55 8.32 -12.23
C LEU A 211 -28.34 7.58 -11.64
N ILE A 212 -27.16 7.68 -12.26
CA ILE A 212 -25.92 7.12 -11.71
C ILE A 212 -25.60 7.78 -10.36
N LEU A 213 -25.67 9.11 -10.28
CA LEU A 213 -25.48 9.85 -9.03
C LEU A 213 -26.51 9.42 -7.98
N ALA A 214 -27.79 9.35 -8.32
CA ALA A 214 -28.83 8.90 -7.39
C ALA A 214 -28.60 7.45 -6.91
N GLY A 215 -28.21 6.55 -7.81
CA GLY A 215 -27.86 5.16 -7.48
C GLY A 215 -26.65 5.04 -6.55
N PHE A 216 -25.73 6.01 -6.59
CA PHE A 216 -24.60 6.09 -5.67
C PHE A 216 -24.98 6.72 -4.32
N LEU A 217 -25.77 7.80 -4.34
CA LEU A 217 -26.15 8.55 -3.13
C LEU A 217 -27.08 7.78 -2.18
N LEU A 218 -27.92 6.88 -2.69
CA LEU A 218 -28.82 6.07 -1.86
C LEU A 218 -28.08 5.11 -0.92
N PRO A 219 -27.20 4.21 -1.39
CA PRO A 219 -26.46 3.32 -0.52
C PRO A 219 -25.43 4.09 0.33
N TRP A 220 -24.87 5.21 -0.17
CA TRP A 220 -24.03 6.11 0.64
C TRP A 220 -24.74 6.59 1.90
N HIS A 221 -25.96 7.11 1.76
CA HIS A 221 -26.75 7.59 2.90
C HIS A 221 -27.15 6.45 3.86
N GLY A 222 -27.38 5.25 3.32
CA GLY A 222 -27.61 4.05 4.12
C GLY A 222 -26.40 3.71 4.99
N LEU A 223 -25.19 3.75 4.41
CA LEU A 223 -23.94 3.46 5.11
C LEU A 223 -23.57 4.53 6.13
N GLN A 224 -23.78 5.82 5.82
CA GLN A 224 -23.54 6.91 6.77
C GLN A 224 -24.40 6.75 8.03
N ARG A 225 -25.71 6.50 7.86
CA ARG A 225 -26.61 6.20 9.01
C ARG A 225 -26.26 4.90 9.72
N GLY A 226 -25.81 3.88 8.97
CA GLY A 226 -25.32 2.63 9.56
C GLY A 226 -24.07 2.85 10.42
N THR A 227 -23.20 3.78 10.01
CA THR A 227 -21.99 4.16 10.75
C THR A 227 -22.33 4.90 12.04
N GLU A 228 -23.25 5.87 11.98
CA GLU A 228 -23.79 6.54 13.17
C GLU A 228 -24.45 5.54 14.14
N ALA A 229 -25.23 4.59 13.62
CA ALA A 229 -25.85 3.56 14.45
C ALA A 229 -24.82 2.60 15.08
N ALA A 230 -23.76 2.23 14.34
CA ALA A 230 -22.66 1.42 14.85
C ALA A 230 -21.91 2.13 15.97
N GLN A 231 -21.68 3.44 15.86
CA GLN A 231 -21.06 4.25 16.90
C GLN A 231 -21.91 4.27 18.18
N VAL A 232 -23.24 4.50 18.06
CA VAL A 232 -24.15 4.47 19.21
C VAL A 232 -24.13 3.11 19.92
N ARG A 233 -24.08 2.00 19.16
CA ARG A 233 -23.94 0.65 19.75
C ARG A 233 -22.60 0.47 20.44
N ALA A 234 -21.52 0.93 19.82
CA ALA A 234 -20.18 0.84 20.38
C ALA A 234 -20.10 1.52 21.76
N THR A 235 -20.64 2.73 21.91
CA THR A 235 -20.67 3.43 23.20
C THR A 235 -21.40 2.65 24.30
N ALA A 236 -22.38 1.82 23.95
CA ALA A 236 -23.12 1.00 24.91
C ALA A 236 -22.41 -0.34 25.23
N GLU A 237 -21.82 -0.99 24.23
CA GLU A 237 -21.29 -2.35 24.35
C GLU A 237 -19.79 -2.41 24.68
N ALA A 238 -19.00 -1.41 24.28
CA ALA A 238 -17.55 -1.37 24.51
C ALA A 238 -17.16 -1.43 25.99
N PRO A 239 -17.82 -0.70 26.92
CA PRO A 239 -17.51 -0.80 28.35
C PRO A 239 -17.81 -2.19 28.93
N VAL A 240 -18.83 -2.89 28.41
CA VAL A 240 -19.21 -4.23 28.86
C VAL A 240 -18.18 -5.26 28.39
N GLN A 241 -17.72 -5.14 27.14
CA GLN A 241 -16.71 -6.04 26.57
C GLN A 241 -15.28 -5.69 27.05
N GLY A 242 -15.07 -4.52 27.64
CA GLY A 242 -13.76 -4.01 28.01
C GLY A 242 -12.89 -3.60 26.81
N LEU A 243 -13.49 -3.46 25.62
CA LEU A 243 -12.81 -3.18 24.35
C LEU A 243 -12.80 -1.67 24.03
N PRO A 244 -11.87 -1.21 23.18
CA PRO A 244 -11.96 0.13 22.60
C PRO A 244 -13.23 0.32 21.76
N ASP A 245 -13.80 1.54 21.80
CA ASP A 245 -15.03 1.89 21.08
C ASP A 245 -14.95 1.58 19.58
N TRP A 246 -13.84 1.92 18.93
CA TRP A 246 -13.66 1.66 17.49
C TRP A 246 -13.66 0.16 17.16
N VAL A 247 -13.15 -0.70 18.06
CA VAL A 247 -13.15 -2.16 17.85
C VAL A 247 -14.58 -2.65 17.80
N VAL A 248 -15.41 -2.26 18.77
CA VAL A 248 -16.82 -2.66 18.80
C VAL A 248 -17.60 -2.06 17.64
N MET A 249 -17.36 -0.79 17.31
CA MET A 249 -17.97 -0.14 16.14
C MET A 249 -17.67 -0.92 14.85
N SER A 250 -16.43 -1.36 14.68
CA SER A 250 -15.99 -2.11 13.50
C SER A 250 -16.65 -3.49 13.37
N GLN A 251 -17.16 -4.08 14.45
CA GLN A 251 -17.92 -5.33 14.36
C GLN A 251 -19.21 -5.15 13.54
N TYR A 252 -19.82 -3.96 13.56
CA TYR A 252 -21.12 -3.69 12.93
C TYR A 252 -21.03 -3.05 11.53
N LEU A 253 -19.84 -2.66 11.08
CA LEU A 253 -19.68 -1.98 9.79
C LEU A 253 -19.52 -3.00 8.65
N PRO A 254 -20.34 -2.92 7.58
CA PRO A 254 -20.30 -3.87 6.48
C PRO A 254 -19.01 -3.74 5.67
N GLU A 255 -18.54 -4.85 5.12
CA GLU A 255 -17.36 -4.88 4.26
C GLU A 255 -17.69 -4.43 2.83
N GLY A 256 -16.73 -3.76 2.17
CA GLY A 256 -16.81 -3.47 0.74
C GLY A 256 -16.31 -2.07 0.34
N PRO A 257 -16.10 -1.85 -0.97
CA PRO A 257 -15.48 -0.63 -1.50
C PRO A 257 -16.33 0.63 -1.29
N LEU A 258 -17.65 0.49 -1.11
CA LEU A 258 -18.50 1.64 -0.81
C LEU A 258 -18.37 2.09 0.65
N THR A 259 -18.29 1.15 1.60
CA THR A 259 -18.00 1.48 3.00
C THR A 259 -16.64 2.17 3.12
N GLU A 260 -15.66 1.70 2.33
CA GLU A 260 -14.34 2.34 2.18
C GLU A 260 -14.45 3.77 1.68
N ALA A 261 -15.15 3.96 0.56
CA ALA A 261 -15.35 5.28 0.00
C ALA A 261 -16.01 6.23 1.02
N VAL A 262 -17.00 5.77 1.79
CA VAL A 262 -17.68 6.57 2.83
C VAL A 262 -16.70 6.96 3.95
N LEU A 263 -16.02 5.98 4.55
CA LEU A 263 -15.12 6.21 5.69
C LEU A 263 -13.90 7.06 5.30
N MET A 264 -13.34 6.85 4.11
CA MET A 264 -12.15 7.57 3.65
C MET A 264 -12.47 8.90 2.95
N SER A 265 -13.73 9.18 2.61
CA SER A 265 -14.11 10.33 1.77
C SER A 265 -13.58 11.66 2.28
N ASP A 266 -13.67 11.91 3.59
CA ASP A 266 -13.20 13.15 4.19
C ASP A 266 -11.66 13.30 4.20
N LEU A 267 -10.93 12.24 3.87
CA LEU A 267 -9.46 12.21 3.82
C LEU A 267 -8.94 12.44 2.40
N PHE A 268 -9.51 11.76 1.40
CA PHE A 268 -9.06 11.84 0.01
C PHE A 268 -9.86 12.81 -0.85
N ALA A 269 -11.12 13.13 -0.52
CA ALA A 269 -11.90 14.03 -1.36
C ALA A 269 -11.37 15.46 -1.24
N GLN A 270 -11.29 16.16 -2.38
CA GLN A 270 -10.97 17.58 -2.38
C GLN A 270 -12.01 18.36 -1.55
N PRO A 271 -11.57 19.26 -0.64
CA PRO A 271 -12.47 20.13 0.11
C PRO A 271 -13.32 21.01 -0.80
N SER A 272 -14.55 21.29 -0.37
CA SER A 272 -15.45 22.19 -1.09
C SER A 272 -15.02 23.65 -0.92
N TYR A 273 -15.05 24.44 -1.99
CA TYR A 273 -14.80 25.88 -1.91
C TYR A 273 -15.85 26.66 -1.11
N TRP A 274 -17.00 26.05 -0.84
CA TRP A 274 -18.09 26.64 -0.07
C TRP A 274 -17.84 26.62 1.44
N ASN A 275 -16.98 25.72 1.93
CA ASN A 275 -16.67 25.57 3.35
C ASN A 275 -15.16 25.74 3.57
N TRP A 276 -14.76 26.72 4.38
CA TRP A 276 -13.34 27.02 4.62
C TRP A 276 -12.70 26.22 5.76
N ASP A 277 -13.50 25.47 6.55
CA ASP A 277 -12.99 24.72 7.70
C ASP A 277 -13.44 23.25 7.63
N ASP A 278 -12.51 22.37 7.28
CA ASP A 278 -12.69 20.91 7.23
C ASP A 278 -11.56 20.28 8.06
N GLY A 279 -11.79 20.04 9.36
CA GLY A 279 -10.78 19.47 10.28
C GLY A 279 -10.15 18.17 9.77
N LEU A 280 -10.95 17.27 9.18
CA LEU A 280 -10.50 15.99 8.62
C LEU A 280 -9.60 16.13 7.36
N SER A 281 -9.71 17.24 6.61
CA SER A 281 -8.77 17.53 5.51
C SER A 281 -7.35 17.82 6.02
N ARG A 282 -7.20 18.25 7.28
CA ARG A 282 -5.90 18.41 7.95
C ARG A 282 -5.34 17.04 8.33
N LEU A 283 -6.19 16.11 8.78
CA LEU A 283 -5.82 14.71 9.02
C LEU A 283 -5.34 14.03 7.73
N GLY A 284 -6.08 14.14 6.62
CA GLY A 284 -5.63 13.60 5.32
C GLY A 284 -4.25 14.12 4.89
N ARG A 285 -3.98 15.42 5.09
CA ARG A 285 -2.66 16.02 4.84
C ARG A 285 -1.57 15.52 5.81
N ARG A 286 -1.91 15.23 7.07
CA ARG A 286 -1.01 14.66 8.07
C ARG A 286 -0.67 13.19 7.75
N LEU A 287 -1.64 12.43 7.27
CA LEU A 287 -1.50 11.03 6.83
C LEU A 287 -0.90 10.91 5.42
N ALA A 288 -0.47 12.03 4.81
CA ALA A 288 0.03 12.09 3.43
C ALA A 288 -0.92 11.44 2.38
N ILE A 289 -2.22 11.36 2.68
CA ILE A 289 -3.21 10.80 1.76
C ILE A 289 -3.37 11.77 0.59
N ARG A 290 -3.06 11.29 -0.62
CA ARG A 290 -3.18 12.10 -1.84
C ARG A 290 -4.65 12.38 -2.13
N GLN A 291 -5.02 13.65 -2.04
CA GLN A 291 -6.37 14.07 -2.37
C GLN A 291 -6.66 13.91 -3.86
N ARG A 292 -7.93 13.64 -4.19
CA ARG A 292 -8.48 13.48 -5.53
C ARG A 292 -9.81 14.20 -5.62
N HIS A 293 -10.11 14.70 -6.82
CA HIS A 293 -11.41 15.25 -7.10
C HIS A 293 -12.35 14.15 -7.64
N ASP A 294 -13.21 13.64 -6.76
CA ASP A 294 -14.29 12.70 -7.10
C ASP A 294 -15.65 13.39 -7.01
N PRO A 295 -16.35 13.63 -8.15
CA PRO A 295 -17.66 14.26 -8.16
C PRO A 295 -18.76 13.52 -7.38
N LEU A 296 -18.69 12.18 -7.27
CA LEU A 296 -19.71 11.40 -6.57
C LEU A 296 -19.58 11.58 -5.06
N ALA A 297 -18.36 11.44 -4.53
CA ALA A 297 -18.07 11.67 -3.11
C ALA A 297 -18.29 13.14 -2.72
N THR A 298 -17.87 14.08 -3.57
CA THR A 298 -18.05 15.53 -3.35
C THR A 298 -19.55 15.89 -3.28
N ALA A 299 -20.37 15.33 -4.19
CA ALA A 299 -21.81 15.54 -4.17
C ALA A 299 -22.48 14.90 -2.93
N ALA A 300 -22.03 13.72 -2.52
CA ALA A 300 -22.53 13.06 -1.32
C ALA A 300 -22.27 13.89 -0.06
N LYS A 301 -21.03 14.37 0.13
CA LYS A 301 -20.67 15.26 1.23
C LYS A 301 -21.44 16.58 1.21
N ALA A 302 -21.63 17.18 0.03
CA ALA A 302 -22.42 18.40 -0.10
C ALA A 302 -23.90 18.22 0.27
N LEU A 303 -24.46 17.03 0.06
CA LEU A 303 -25.88 16.74 0.32
C LEU A 303 -26.14 16.21 1.74
N TYR A 304 -25.27 15.35 2.25
CA TYR A 304 -25.46 14.64 3.52
C TYR A 304 -24.54 15.12 4.64
N GLY A 305 -23.62 16.04 4.36
CA GLY A 305 -22.61 16.50 5.33
C GLY A 305 -21.39 15.57 5.42
N PRO A 306 -20.35 15.99 6.16
CA PRO A 306 -19.21 15.13 6.46
C PRO A 306 -19.60 14.00 7.43
N LEU A 307 -18.77 12.97 7.50
CA LEU A 307 -18.92 11.93 8.49
C LEU A 307 -18.35 12.43 9.83
N GLU A 308 -19.21 12.62 10.84
CA GLU A 308 -18.79 13.08 12.17
C GLU A 308 -18.17 11.92 12.99
N LEU A 309 -16.89 11.64 12.73
CA LEU A 309 -16.09 10.71 13.53
C LEU A 309 -14.87 11.42 14.11
N GLU A 310 -14.61 11.19 15.40
CA GLU A 310 -13.41 11.66 16.08
C GLU A 310 -12.15 10.95 15.55
N GLU A 311 -11.00 11.62 15.62
CA GLU A 311 -9.73 11.11 15.05
C GLU A 311 -9.27 9.80 15.73
N ASP A 312 -9.57 9.64 17.02
CA ASP A 312 -9.27 8.46 17.84
C ASP A 312 -10.11 7.23 17.47
N LEU A 313 -11.30 7.41 16.90
CA LEU A 313 -12.09 6.34 16.29
C LEU A 313 -11.68 6.10 14.84
N MET A 314 -11.46 7.18 14.09
CA MET A 314 -11.22 7.11 12.65
C MET A 314 -9.89 6.42 12.31
N VAL A 315 -8.78 6.85 12.92
CA VAL A 315 -7.44 6.35 12.55
C VAL A 315 -7.33 4.83 12.78
N PRO A 316 -7.70 4.26 13.94
CA PRO A 316 -7.66 2.82 14.15
C PRO A 316 -8.65 2.06 13.25
N LEU A 317 -9.81 2.65 12.94
CA LEU A 317 -10.78 2.04 12.03
C LEU A 317 -10.22 1.90 10.60
N LEU A 318 -9.47 2.91 10.13
CA LEU A 318 -8.78 2.86 8.84
C LEU A 318 -7.66 1.81 8.85
N ASP A 319 -6.86 1.79 9.91
CA ASP A 319 -5.77 0.83 10.11
C ASP A 319 -6.25 -0.61 10.03
N PHE A 320 -7.35 -0.86 10.73
CA PHE A 320 -8.02 -2.13 10.76
C PHE A 320 -8.61 -2.50 9.40
N ARG A 321 -9.43 -1.63 8.81
CA ARG A 321 -10.32 -2.02 7.70
C ARG A 321 -9.66 -1.97 6.32
N TYR A 322 -8.73 -1.04 6.08
CA TYR A 322 -8.20 -0.77 4.74
C TYR A 322 -6.73 -1.11 4.59
N ALA A 323 -6.20 -1.94 5.50
CA ALA A 323 -4.77 -2.17 5.65
C ALA A 323 -3.99 -0.83 5.70
N ALA A 324 -4.63 0.25 6.16
CA ALA A 324 -4.10 1.59 6.10
C ALA A 324 -2.98 1.84 7.10
N ARG A 325 -2.57 0.83 7.88
CA ARG A 325 -1.42 0.91 8.81
C ARG A 325 -0.16 1.46 8.16
N HIS A 326 0.04 1.19 6.87
CA HIS A 326 1.11 1.84 6.12
C HIS A 326 0.88 3.35 5.93
N LEU A 327 -0.34 3.76 5.58
CA LEU A 327 -0.74 5.16 5.39
C LEU A 327 -0.77 5.96 6.70
N THR A 328 -1.17 5.34 7.81
CA THR A 328 -1.25 5.99 9.12
C THR A 328 0.04 5.94 9.92
N HIS A 329 1.03 5.19 9.44
CA HIS A 329 2.36 5.20 10.01
C HIS A 329 2.85 6.65 10.14
N ARG A 330 3.44 6.96 11.30
CA ARG A 330 3.95 8.30 11.59
C ARG A 330 4.94 8.71 10.51
N ARG A 331 4.76 9.92 9.99
CA ARG A 331 5.66 10.59 9.04
C ARG A 331 6.06 11.94 9.62
N LEU A 332 7.33 12.29 9.47
CA LEU A 332 7.86 13.62 9.82
C LEU A 332 7.90 14.53 8.59
N TRP A 333 8.03 13.95 7.40
CA TRP A 333 8.02 14.64 6.11
C TRP A 333 7.03 13.98 5.14
N ARG A 334 6.69 14.69 4.06
CA ARG A 334 5.85 14.12 2.99
C ARG A 334 6.65 13.10 2.19
N ASP A 335 5.96 12.16 1.57
CA ASP A 335 6.50 11.07 0.75
C ASP A 335 5.87 11.04 -0.67
N THR A 336 5.17 12.10 -1.06
CA THR A 336 4.28 12.13 -2.23
C THR A 336 4.98 12.01 -3.58
N ASP A 337 6.26 12.37 -3.66
CA ASP A 337 7.05 12.40 -4.89
C ASP A 337 8.21 11.39 -4.87
N VAL A 338 8.32 10.57 -3.82
CA VAL A 338 9.33 9.51 -3.73
C VAL A 338 8.89 8.30 -4.55
N THR A 339 9.81 7.67 -5.27
CA THR A 339 9.60 6.45 -6.06
C THR A 339 10.73 5.45 -5.81
N VAL A 340 10.47 4.15 -6.01
CA VAL A 340 11.53 3.13 -6.05
C VAL A 340 12.02 3.02 -7.49
N SER A 341 13.25 3.45 -7.76
CA SER A 341 13.80 3.53 -9.12
C SER A 341 14.56 2.28 -9.55
N ALA A 342 15.03 1.44 -8.63
CA ALA A 342 15.69 0.17 -8.92
C ALA A 342 15.67 -0.76 -7.71
N ILE A 343 15.68 -2.07 -7.96
CA ILE A 343 15.65 -3.11 -6.93
C ILE A 343 16.64 -4.22 -7.27
N ASP A 344 17.61 -4.46 -6.41
CA ASP A 344 18.50 -5.61 -6.51
C ASP A 344 18.18 -6.60 -5.38
N THR A 345 17.90 -7.85 -5.74
CA THR A 345 17.50 -8.90 -4.80
C THR A 345 18.51 -10.04 -4.81
N ARG A 346 18.99 -10.45 -3.63
CA ARG A 346 19.83 -11.64 -3.46
C ARG A 346 19.15 -12.63 -2.55
N VAL A 347 19.17 -13.90 -2.93
CA VAL A 347 18.52 -14.98 -2.19
C VAL A 347 19.50 -16.14 -2.01
N GLN A 348 19.71 -16.54 -0.77
CA GLN A 348 20.42 -17.76 -0.39
C GLN A 348 19.41 -18.75 0.18
N ALA A 349 19.19 -19.87 -0.50
CA ALA A 349 18.22 -20.89 -0.10
C ALA A 349 18.92 -22.10 0.51
N TYR A 350 18.33 -22.62 1.60
CA TYR A 350 18.76 -23.83 2.29
C TYR A 350 17.57 -24.80 2.45
N PRO A 351 17.06 -25.43 1.37
CA PRO A 351 15.89 -26.29 1.45
C PRO A 351 16.00 -27.45 2.45
N ALA A 352 17.17 -28.07 2.63
CA ALA A 352 17.42 -29.13 3.60
C ALA A 352 17.35 -28.62 5.06
N TYR A 353 17.62 -27.33 5.28
CA TYR A 353 17.43 -26.64 6.55
C TYR A 353 16.09 -25.87 6.65
N ARG A 354 15.19 -26.02 5.66
CA ARG A 354 13.86 -25.38 5.63
C ARG A 354 13.88 -23.85 5.80
N LEU A 355 14.94 -23.19 5.36
CA LEU A 355 15.11 -21.74 5.53
C LEU A 355 15.70 -21.06 4.29
N ALA A 356 15.58 -19.75 4.25
CA ALA A 356 16.24 -18.89 3.27
C ALA A 356 16.62 -17.54 3.88
N TYR A 357 17.61 -16.91 3.27
CA TYR A 357 17.94 -15.50 3.45
C TYR A 357 17.64 -14.74 2.16
N LEU A 358 16.99 -13.60 2.28
CA LEU A 358 16.69 -12.70 1.18
C LEU A 358 17.13 -11.29 1.54
N GLU A 359 17.80 -10.61 0.62
CA GLU A 359 18.22 -9.22 0.75
C GLU A 359 17.67 -8.39 -0.39
N HIS A 360 17.08 -7.25 -0.08
CA HIS A 360 16.68 -6.21 -1.02
C HIS A 360 17.58 -4.99 -0.86
N GLU A 361 18.27 -4.59 -1.92
CA GLU A 361 18.86 -3.27 -2.07
C GLU A 361 17.92 -2.41 -2.94
N LEU A 362 17.45 -1.29 -2.38
CA LEU A 362 16.47 -0.40 -3.00
C LEU A 362 17.12 0.95 -3.30
N GLN A 363 16.82 1.49 -4.47
CA GLN A 363 17.12 2.88 -4.83
C GLN A 363 15.84 3.72 -4.74
N LEU A 364 15.87 4.75 -3.91
CA LEU A 364 14.75 5.65 -3.64
C LEU A 364 15.05 7.02 -4.27
N THR A 365 14.20 7.46 -5.20
CA THR A 365 14.38 8.73 -5.92
C THR A 365 13.23 9.67 -5.67
N ASN A 366 13.51 10.93 -5.32
CA ASN A 366 12.50 11.96 -5.23
C ASN A 366 12.33 12.64 -6.61
N THR A 367 11.12 12.59 -7.16
CA THR A 367 10.78 13.13 -8.49
C THR A 367 10.31 14.58 -8.46
N HIS A 368 10.39 15.24 -7.30
CA HIS A 368 9.99 16.63 -7.15
C HIS A 368 10.88 17.57 -8.01
N PRO A 369 10.32 18.54 -8.76
CA PRO A 369 11.10 19.39 -9.67
C PRO A 369 12.16 20.28 -8.99
N GLN A 370 11.94 20.65 -7.73
CA GLN A 370 12.87 21.51 -6.98
C GLN A 370 14.03 20.69 -6.38
N PRO A 371 15.30 20.95 -6.74
CA PRO A 371 16.46 20.15 -6.30
C PRO A 371 16.66 20.05 -4.78
N ASP A 372 16.29 21.10 -4.04
CA ASP A 372 16.45 21.14 -2.56
C ASP A 372 15.28 20.50 -1.80
N ASN A 373 14.31 19.90 -2.51
CA ASN A 373 13.17 19.26 -1.88
C ASN A 373 13.61 17.98 -1.17
N GLN A 374 13.30 17.88 0.12
CA GLN A 374 13.58 16.69 0.92
C GLN A 374 12.27 16.02 1.30
N GLN A 375 12.22 14.71 1.09
CA GLN A 375 11.09 13.87 1.45
C GLN A 375 11.54 12.66 2.25
N GLU A 376 10.60 12.02 2.91
CA GLU A 376 10.80 10.77 3.65
C GLU A 376 10.23 9.63 2.83
N ALA A 377 10.84 8.45 2.89
CA ALA A 377 10.31 7.23 2.30
C ALA A 377 9.90 6.27 3.40
N VAL A 378 8.65 5.81 3.38
CA VAL A 378 8.16 4.74 4.26
C VAL A 378 7.93 3.51 3.41
N LEU A 379 8.50 2.36 3.80
CA LEU A 379 8.25 1.07 3.16
C LEU A 379 7.79 0.05 4.21
N THR A 380 6.68 -0.62 3.98
CA THR A 380 6.20 -1.71 4.84
C THR A 380 6.37 -3.05 4.13
N PHE A 381 7.28 -3.89 4.63
CA PHE A 381 7.54 -5.23 4.09
C PHE A 381 6.60 -6.25 4.73
N HIS A 382 6.10 -7.18 3.92
CA HIS A 382 5.25 -8.29 4.35
C HIS A 382 6.06 -9.58 4.42
N LEU A 383 6.18 -10.12 5.62
CA LEU A 383 7.06 -11.23 5.91
C LEU A 383 6.29 -12.56 5.93
N PRO A 384 6.93 -13.68 5.57
CA PRO A 384 6.42 -15.00 5.90
C PRO A 384 6.33 -15.20 7.43
N GLU A 385 5.41 -16.05 7.87
CA GLU A 385 5.29 -16.39 9.29
C GLU A 385 6.62 -16.95 9.83
N GLY A 386 7.08 -16.40 10.95
CA GLY A 386 8.32 -16.80 11.59
C GLY A 386 9.60 -16.17 11.01
N ALA A 387 9.48 -15.25 10.05
CA ALA A 387 10.58 -14.46 9.51
C ALA A 387 10.99 -13.31 10.44
N THR A 388 12.24 -12.87 10.33
CA THR A 388 12.76 -11.67 11.00
C THR A 388 13.78 -10.93 10.12
N VAL A 389 13.95 -9.63 10.37
CA VAL A 389 14.98 -8.81 9.74
C VAL A 389 16.30 -9.04 10.46
N THR A 390 17.35 -9.28 9.67
CA THR A 390 18.71 -9.60 10.13
C THR A 390 19.77 -8.69 9.54
N THR A 391 19.41 -7.78 8.63
CA THR A 391 20.30 -6.76 8.07
C THR A 391 19.53 -5.47 7.77
N LEU A 392 20.12 -4.33 8.10
CA LEU A 392 19.73 -3.01 7.60
C LEU A 392 21.01 -2.20 7.37
N SER A 393 21.16 -1.61 6.19
CA SER A 393 22.23 -0.68 5.88
C SER A 393 21.71 0.52 5.08
N LEU A 394 22.35 1.67 5.26
CA LEU A 394 22.11 2.89 4.49
C LEU A 394 23.44 3.39 3.91
N TRP A 395 23.44 3.86 2.66
CA TRP A 395 24.61 4.51 2.10
C TRP A 395 24.60 5.98 2.51
N VAL A 396 25.69 6.41 3.15
CA VAL A 396 25.93 7.79 3.59
C VAL A 396 27.26 8.22 2.99
N GLU A 397 27.26 9.30 2.20
CA GLU A 397 28.45 9.77 1.47
C GLU A 397 29.12 8.70 0.59
N GLY A 398 28.32 7.77 0.05
CA GLY A 398 28.80 6.67 -0.79
C GLY A 398 29.32 5.44 -0.04
N GLU A 399 29.42 5.49 1.30
CA GLU A 399 29.84 4.37 2.13
C GLU A 399 28.64 3.62 2.73
N GLU A 400 28.66 2.28 2.68
CA GLU A 400 27.64 1.47 3.33
C GLU A 400 27.79 1.53 4.84
N ARG A 401 26.73 1.95 5.55
CA ARG A 401 26.70 1.99 7.02
C ARG A 401 25.66 1.02 7.56
N PRO A 402 26.06 0.00 8.34
CA PRO A 402 25.12 -0.92 8.97
C PRO A 402 24.38 -0.23 10.13
N ALA A 403 23.17 -0.69 10.38
CA ALA A 403 22.36 -0.24 11.51
C ALA A 403 22.89 -0.75 12.86
N ARG A 404 22.45 -0.11 13.94
CA ARG A 404 22.56 -0.61 15.32
C ARG A 404 21.20 -1.01 15.85
N LEU A 405 21.18 -2.07 16.64
CA LEU A 405 19.97 -2.58 17.28
C LEU A 405 19.82 -1.96 18.67
N THR A 406 18.66 -1.37 18.94
CA THR A 406 18.35 -0.68 20.21
C THR A 406 16.87 -0.83 20.56
N THR A 407 16.47 -0.36 21.73
CA THR A 407 15.04 -0.26 22.10
C THR A 407 14.24 0.60 21.12
N ARG A 408 12.95 0.32 21.01
CA ARG A 408 12.05 1.11 20.15
C ARG A 408 12.04 2.57 20.59
N SER A 409 11.95 2.80 21.89
CA SER A 409 11.94 4.12 22.52
C SER A 409 13.19 4.96 22.19
N LYS A 410 14.39 4.38 22.28
CA LYS A 410 15.65 5.06 21.93
C LYS A 410 15.74 5.35 20.44
N ALA A 411 15.37 4.39 19.59
CA ALA A 411 15.38 4.56 18.13
C ALA A 411 14.45 5.70 17.67
N ASP A 412 13.22 5.76 18.20
CA ASP A 412 12.23 6.81 17.92
C ASP A 412 12.72 8.21 18.34
N SER A 413 13.34 8.29 19.52
CA SER A 413 13.92 9.53 20.05
C SER A 413 15.06 10.05 19.16
N ALA A 414 15.97 9.15 18.76
CA ALA A 414 17.08 9.46 17.87
C ALA A 414 16.58 9.94 16.50
N TYR A 415 15.71 9.16 15.87
CA TYR A 415 15.17 9.46 14.54
C TYR A 415 14.40 10.78 14.52
N SER A 416 13.47 10.99 15.46
CA SER A 416 12.64 12.20 15.49
C SER A 416 13.44 13.47 15.79
N THR A 417 14.51 13.37 16.58
CA THR A 417 15.41 14.49 16.83
C THR A 417 16.22 14.84 15.58
N ILE A 418 16.81 13.82 14.93
CA ILE A 418 17.68 14.01 13.77
C ILE A 418 16.87 14.49 12.56
N VAL A 419 15.76 13.84 12.22
CA VAL A 419 14.94 14.20 11.04
C VAL A 419 14.09 15.44 11.29
N GLY A 420 13.50 15.55 12.48
CA GLY A 420 12.56 16.64 12.79
C GLY A 420 13.23 17.99 13.05
N ARG A 421 14.48 18.00 13.52
CA ARG A 421 15.19 19.25 13.87
C ARG A 421 16.44 19.49 13.03
N GLU A 422 17.22 18.46 12.76
CA GLU A 422 18.57 18.60 12.19
C GLU A 422 18.61 18.30 10.68
N ARG A 423 17.61 17.56 10.16
CA ARG A 423 17.42 17.21 8.74
C ARG A 423 18.63 16.49 8.12
N ARG A 424 19.17 15.52 8.86
CA ARG A 424 20.31 14.67 8.44
C ARG A 424 19.84 13.29 8.01
N ASP A 425 20.76 12.33 7.92
CA ASP A 425 20.70 11.14 7.07
C ASP A 425 20.31 9.78 7.75
N PRO A 426 19.25 9.64 8.58
CA PRO A 426 18.98 8.38 9.25
C PRO A 426 18.05 7.43 8.49
N ALA A 427 18.18 6.14 8.81
CA ALA A 427 17.19 5.12 8.52
C ALA A 427 16.70 4.47 9.82
N LEU A 428 15.43 4.08 9.86
CA LEU A 428 14.78 3.48 11.03
C LEU A 428 13.91 2.32 10.58
N LEU A 429 14.06 1.16 11.21
CA LEU A 429 13.27 -0.02 10.91
C LEU A 429 12.64 -0.58 12.19
N HIS A 430 11.32 -0.69 12.17
CA HIS A 430 10.51 -1.20 13.27
C HIS A 430 9.84 -2.52 12.92
N TRP A 431 9.79 -3.41 13.92
CA TRP A 431 8.87 -4.53 13.91
C TRP A 431 7.43 -4.02 14.02
N GLN A 432 6.54 -4.62 13.23
CA GLN A 432 5.11 -4.41 13.29
C GLN A 432 4.40 -5.75 13.43
N GLU A 433 3.33 -5.76 14.21
CA GLU A 433 2.52 -6.96 14.38
C GLU A 433 1.84 -7.38 13.07
N GLY A 434 1.56 -8.68 12.93
CA GLY A 434 0.97 -9.24 11.72
C GLY A 434 1.97 -9.53 10.61
N ASP A 435 3.16 -10.01 10.96
CA ASP A 435 4.25 -10.39 10.05
C ASP A 435 4.71 -9.23 9.16
N ARG A 436 4.90 -8.04 9.75
CA ARG A 436 5.28 -6.83 9.01
C ARG A 436 6.49 -6.15 9.64
N VAL A 437 7.23 -5.42 8.82
CA VAL A 437 8.23 -4.46 9.30
C VAL A 437 8.12 -3.18 8.51
N THR A 438 8.32 -2.04 9.17
CA THR A 438 8.28 -0.73 8.50
C THR A 438 9.66 -0.09 8.56
N LEU A 439 10.19 0.21 7.39
CA LEU A 439 11.41 0.97 7.16
C LEU A 439 11.04 2.42 6.85
N THR A 440 11.71 3.36 7.49
CA THR A 440 11.63 4.79 7.21
C THR A 440 13.02 5.31 6.86
N VAL A 441 13.15 6.02 5.74
CA VAL A 441 14.43 6.52 5.20
C VAL A 441 14.31 8.01 4.93
N PHE A 442 15.29 8.78 5.40
CA PHE A 442 15.38 10.22 5.12
C PHE A 442 16.86 10.63 4.99
N PRO A 443 17.18 11.67 4.18
CA PRO A 443 16.33 12.34 3.20
C PRO A 443 16.32 11.60 1.85
N CYS A 444 15.20 11.68 1.14
CA CYS A 444 15.11 11.42 -0.29
C CYS A 444 15.14 12.77 -1.04
N THR A 445 16.16 12.97 -1.88
CA THR A 445 16.37 14.22 -2.63
C THR A 445 16.27 13.99 -4.14
N PRO A 446 15.91 15.01 -4.95
CA PRO A 446 15.93 14.88 -6.41
C PRO A 446 17.34 14.80 -7.00
N ALA A 447 18.34 15.30 -6.28
CA ALA A 447 19.72 15.33 -6.75
C ALA A 447 20.39 13.94 -6.75
N GLU A 448 20.09 13.11 -5.75
CA GLU A 448 20.73 11.79 -5.59
C GLU A 448 19.74 10.74 -5.10
N ALA A 449 19.75 9.58 -5.75
CA ALA A 449 19.00 8.40 -5.35
C ALA A 449 19.57 7.83 -4.03
N ARG A 450 18.70 7.66 -3.04
CA ARG A 450 19.07 7.08 -1.75
C ARG A 450 19.12 5.57 -1.84
N ARG A 451 20.24 4.96 -1.46
CA ARG A 451 20.43 3.50 -1.44
C ARG A 451 20.22 2.95 -0.03
N VAL A 452 19.38 1.93 0.11
CA VAL A 452 19.10 1.24 1.37
C VAL A 452 19.07 -0.26 1.14
N LYS A 453 19.55 -1.04 2.10
CA LYS A 453 19.60 -2.50 2.02
C LYS A 453 18.92 -3.11 3.23
N VAL A 454 18.02 -4.08 3.02
CA VAL A 454 17.29 -4.80 4.08
C VAL A 454 17.38 -6.29 3.83
N GLY A 455 17.78 -7.05 4.84
CA GLY A 455 17.92 -8.51 4.78
C GLY A 455 17.01 -9.24 5.76
N PHE A 456 16.49 -10.39 5.34
CA PHE A 456 15.48 -11.17 6.03
C PHE A 456 15.91 -12.63 6.11
N SER A 457 15.83 -13.22 7.31
CA SER A 457 15.95 -14.67 7.51
C SER A 457 14.55 -15.23 7.78
N PHE A 458 14.17 -16.29 7.07
CA PHE A 458 12.81 -16.82 7.17
C PHE A 458 12.71 -18.32 6.85
N PRO A 459 11.70 -19.01 7.41
CA PRO A 459 11.40 -20.39 7.05
C PRO A 459 10.78 -20.50 5.65
N LEU A 460 11.10 -21.58 4.95
CA LEU A 460 10.39 -22.00 3.75
C LEU A 460 9.02 -22.57 4.14
N ARG A 461 7.98 -22.29 3.36
CA ARG A 461 6.66 -22.86 3.61
C ARG A 461 6.57 -24.28 3.07
N GLU A 462 6.18 -25.23 3.90
CA GLU A 462 5.95 -26.62 3.52
C GLU A 462 4.46 -26.85 3.24
N ALA A 463 4.13 -27.20 1.99
CA ALA A 463 2.75 -27.47 1.57
C ALA A 463 2.74 -28.40 0.35
N ASP A 464 1.80 -29.35 0.33
CA ASP A 464 1.58 -30.30 -0.77
C ASP A 464 2.86 -31.07 -1.15
N ASP A 465 3.62 -31.55 -0.15
CA ASP A 465 4.90 -32.27 -0.30
C ASP A 465 5.99 -31.45 -1.04
N ARG A 466 5.93 -30.13 -0.90
CA ARG A 466 6.86 -29.18 -1.52
C ARG A 466 7.26 -28.09 -0.53
N LEU A 467 8.43 -27.51 -0.80
CA LEU A 467 8.95 -26.34 -0.09
C LEU A 467 8.79 -25.11 -0.99
N HIS A 468 8.26 -24.02 -0.44
CA HIS A 468 7.97 -22.80 -1.17
C HIS A 468 8.70 -21.62 -0.55
N LEU A 469 9.51 -20.96 -1.36
CA LEU A 469 10.06 -19.63 -1.09
C LEU A 469 9.17 -18.60 -1.77
N GLN A 470 8.82 -17.57 -1.02
CA GLN A 470 7.99 -16.46 -1.47
C GLN A 470 8.83 -15.18 -1.42
N ASN A 471 8.71 -14.33 -2.43
CA ASN A 471 9.31 -12.99 -2.37
C ASN A 471 8.78 -12.20 -1.16
N ILE A 472 9.61 -11.33 -0.58
CA ILE A 472 9.23 -10.40 0.47
C ILE A 472 8.88 -9.07 -0.20
N TRP A 473 7.60 -8.88 -0.48
CA TRP A 473 7.13 -7.66 -1.14
C TRP A 473 6.87 -6.54 -0.12
N PHE A 474 6.77 -5.31 -0.61
CA PHE A 474 6.54 -4.13 0.21
C PHE A 474 5.45 -3.20 -0.34
N GLU A 475 4.79 -2.48 0.57
CA GLU A 475 3.99 -1.28 0.31
C GLU A 475 4.86 -0.04 0.51
N GLY A 476 4.57 1.06 -0.20
CA GLY A 476 5.36 2.30 -0.08
C GLY A 476 5.37 3.13 -1.37
N PRO A 477 6.43 3.91 -1.60
CA PRO A 477 6.68 4.64 -2.84
C PRO A 477 6.38 3.81 -4.09
N PRO A 478 5.80 4.40 -5.15
CA PRO A 478 5.52 3.69 -6.39
C PRO A 478 6.77 2.99 -6.94
N SER A 479 6.60 1.70 -7.26
CA SER A 479 7.66 0.81 -7.77
C SER A 479 7.30 0.14 -9.10
N ALA A 480 6.16 0.52 -9.70
CA ALA A 480 5.70 -0.03 -10.96
C ALA A 480 6.66 0.33 -12.10
N GLY A 481 7.13 -0.68 -12.84
CA GLY A 481 8.08 -0.51 -13.94
C GLY A 481 9.54 -0.32 -13.48
N ALA A 482 9.82 -0.37 -12.18
CA ALA A 482 11.20 -0.30 -11.70
C ALA A 482 12.01 -1.51 -12.21
N PRO A 483 13.22 -1.32 -12.78
CA PRO A 483 14.10 -2.42 -13.12
C PRO A 483 14.47 -3.22 -11.87
N MET A 484 14.47 -4.55 -12.02
CA MET A 484 14.83 -5.50 -10.99
C MET A 484 15.90 -6.48 -11.49
N THR A 485 16.94 -6.68 -10.68
CA THR A 485 17.81 -7.85 -10.77
C THR A 485 17.53 -8.77 -9.59
N ALA A 486 17.44 -10.07 -9.81
CA ALA A 486 17.37 -11.06 -8.73
C ALA A 486 18.42 -12.16 -8.93
N GLN A 487 19.12 -12.54 -7.88
CA GLN A 487 20.07 -13.67 -7.84
C GLN A 487 19.59 -14.69 -6.80
N LEU A 488 19.58 -15.97 -7.16
CA LEU A 488 19.24 -17.08 -6.27
C LEU A 488 20.37 -18.10 -6.28
N THR A 489 20.90 -18.42 -5.09
CA THR A 489 21.83 -19.52 -4.86
C THR A 489 21.21 -20.56 -3.91
N VAL A 490 21.62 -21.81 -4.08
CA VAL A 490 21.22 -22.93 -3.21
C VAL A 490 22.50 -23.46 -2.55
N GLU A 491 22.60 -23.32 -1.24
CA GLU A 491 23.88 -23.41 -0.51
C GLU A 491 24.10 -24.77 0.17
N ASP A 492 23.07 -25.63 0.25
CA ASP A 492 23.10 -26.90 0.99
C ASP A 492 23.13 -28.15 0.08
N GLY A 493 23.37 -27.97 -1.22
CA GLY A 493 23.41 -29.07 -2.20
C GLY A 493 22.04 -29.65 -2.58
N SER A 494 20.95 -28.99 -2.19
CA SER A 494 19.59 -29.35 -2.60
C SER A 494 19.42 -29.33 -4.13
N PRO A 495 18.46 -30.09 -4.68
CA PRO A 495 18.18 -30.12 -6.12
C PRO A 495 17.81 -28.73 -6.67
N ALA A 496 17.91 -28.61 -7.99
CA ALA A 496 17.52 -27.39 -8.69
C ALA A 496 16.05 -27.03 -8.39
N PRO A 497 15.75 -25.74 -8.13
CA PRO A 497 14.40 -25.27 -7.92
C PRO A 497 13.55 -25.29 -9.19
N ASP A 498 12.24 -25.40 -8.99
CA ASP A 498 11.24 -25.00 -9.97
C ASP A 498 11.08 -23.47 -9.89
N LEU A 499 11.51 -22.80 -10.96
CA LEU A 499 11.58 -21.35 -11.08
C LEU A 499 10.45 -20.78 -11.96
N PRO A 500 10.04 -19.52 -11.72
CA PRO A 500 9.08 -18.85 -12.59
C PRO A 500 9.74 -18.45 -13.93
N LEU A 501 8.89 -18.10 -14.91
CA LEU A 501 9.32 -17.66 -16.24
C LEU A 501 10.27 -16.44 -16.15
N GLY A 502 11.35 -16.47 -16.92
CA GLY A 502 12.31 -15.37 -17.04
C GLY A 502 13.64 -15.57 -16.30
N TRP A 503 13.70 -16.48 -15.32
CA TRP A 503 14.94 -16.84 -14.64
C TRP A 503 15.86 -17.65 -15.55
N LYS A 504 17.16 -17.34 -15.53
CA LYS A 504 18.20 -17.99 -16.33
C LYS A 504 19.28 -18.55 -15.41
N ALA A 505 19.75 -19.77 -15.69
CA ALA A 505 20.88 -20.35 -14.97
C ALA A 505 22.17 -19.55 -15.23
N GLN A 506 23.01 -19.42 -14.21
CA GLN A 506 24.36 -18.86 -14.27
C GLN A 506 25.40 -19.89 -13.80
N ALA A 507 26.68 -19.50 -13.73
CA ALA A 507 27.73 -20.37 -13.19
C ALA A 507 27.44 -20.77 -11.74
N GLU A 508 26.95 -19.82 -10.95
CA GLU A 508 26.52 -20.01 -9.56
C GLU A 508 25.05 -19.58 -9.45
N GLY A 509 24.15 -20.56 -9.42
CA GLY A 509 22.72 -20.34 -9.21
C GLY A 509 21.96 -19.81 -10.44
N TRP A 510 20.99 -18.92 -10.18
CA TRP A 510 20.07 -18.39 -11.19
C TRP A 510 19.91 -16.89 -11.07
N ARG A 511 19.71 -16.21 -12.21
CA ARG A 511 19.50 -14.78 -12.29
C ARG A 511 18.25 -14.41 -13.06
N TYR A 512 17.52 -13.44 -12.56
CA TYR A 512 16.45 -12.73 -13.24
C TYR A 512 16.87 -11.28 -13.49
N GLN A 513 16.48 -10.75 -14.65
CA GLN A 513 16.62 -9.34 -15.00
C GLN A 513 15.38 -8.92 -15.78
N GLY A 514 14.65 -7.94 -15.26
CA GLY A 514 13.38 -7.51 -15.83
C GLY A 514 12.75 -6.39 -15.02
N GLU A 515 11.43 -6.30 -15.05
CA GLU A 515 10.68 -5.35 -14.21
C GLU A 515 10.38 -5.98 -12.84
N TRP A 516 10.28 -5.14 -11.82
CA TRP A 516 9.88 -5.57 -10.49
C TRP A 516 8.48 -6.20 -10.50
N HIS A 517 8.39 -7.38 -9.90
CA HIS A 517 7.13 -8.07 -9.68
C HIS A 517 7.05 -8.54 -8.23
N PRO A 518 6.02 -8.14 -7.47
CA PRO A 518 5.96 -8.45 -6.03
C PRO A 518 5.71 -9.93 -5.73
N THR A 519 5.16 -10.71 -6.66
CA THR A 519 4.55 -12.03 -6.36
C THR A 519 5.28 -13.25 -6.93
N TRP A 520 6.58 -13.19 -7.21
CA TRP A 520 7.30 -14.38 -7.68
C TRP A 520 7.52 -15.40 -6.53
N ARG A 521 7.57 -16.68 -6.90
CA ARG A 521 7.72 -17.82 -5.98
C ARG A 521 8.68 -18.84 -6.58
N VAL A 522 9.43 -19.50 -5.70
CA VAL A 522 10.35 -20.59 -6.04
C VAL A 522 9.95 -21.81 -5.23
N SER A 523 10.03 -23.00 -5.81
CA SER A 523 9.68 -24.20 -5.08
C SER A 523 10.61 -25.39 -5.32
N TRP A 524 10.67 -26.28 -4.35
CA TRP A 524 11.41 -27.53 -4.41
C TRP A 524 10.49 -28.70 -4.06
N PRO A 525 10.74 -29.90 -4.59
CA PRO A 525 10.22 -31.10 -3.96
C PRO A 525 10.71 -31.18 -2.51
N ARG A 526 9.95 -31.83 -1.62
CA ARG A 526 10.37 -32.05 -0.24
C ARG A 526 11.70 -32.81 -0.19
N VAL A 527 12.72 -32.22 0.42
CA VAL A 527 14.05 -32.84 0.59
C VAL A 527 14.23 -33.35 2.03
N PRO A 528 15.08 -34.36 2.30
CA PRO A 528 15.40 -34.76 3.67
C PRO A 528 15.95 -33.59 4.52
N LEU A 529 15.75 -33.65 5.84
CA LEU A 529 16.33 -32.66 6.76
C LEU A 529 17.84 -32.88 6.86
N ALA A 530 18.60 -31.79 6.87
CA ALA A 530 20.05 -31.85 7.11
C ALA A 530 20.37 -32.18 8.57
N GLU A 531 21.44 -32.96 8.80
CA GLU A 531 21.90 -33.34 10.15
C GLU A 531 22.91 -32.33 10.76
N GLY A 532 23.35 -31.36 9.98
CA GLY A 532 24.32 -30.34 10.41
C GLY A 532 23.76 -29.42 11.50
N ALA A 533 24.66 -28.88 12.32
CA ALA A 533 24.32 -27.95 13.40
C ALA A 533 25.23 -26.73 13.34
N PHE A 534 24.64 -25.56 13.58
CA PHE A 534 25.40 -24.32 13.72
C PHE A 534 25.79 -24.14 15.19
N SER A 535 27.06 -23.83 15.46
CA SER A 535 27.56 -23.67 16.83
C SER A 535 27.89 -22.20 17.12
N TRP A 536 27.35 -21.67 18.21
CA TRP A 536 27.64 -20.31 18.67
C TRP A 536 27.51 -20.21 20.19
N ARG A 537 28.48 -19.54 20.83
CA ARG A 537 28.59 -19.33 22.29
C ARG A 537 28.38 -20.60 23.15
N GLY A 538 28.85 -21.76 22.68
CA GLY A 538 28.76 -23.03 23.42
C GLY A 538 27.44 -23.78 23.27
N ASP A 539 26.56 -23.31 22.39
CA ASP A 539 25.31 -23.97 22.00
C ASP A 539 25.38 -24.45 20.55
N HIS A 540 24.70 -25.56 20.27
CA HIS A 540 24.42 -26.07 18.93
C HIS A 540 22.95 -25.88 18.58
N TYR A 541 22.71 -25.33 17.40
CA TYR A 541 21.39 -25.11 16.82
C TYR A 541 21.20 -26.06 15.66
N ARG A 542 20.22 -26.96 15.76
CA ARG A 542 19.94 -27.99 14.74
C ARG A 542 18.46 -28.06 14.41
N LEU A 543 18.15 -28.55 13.21
CA LEU A 543 16.80 -28.76 12.75
C LEU A 543 16.39 -30.22 12.96
N GLU A 544 15.18 -30.45 13.47
CA GLU A 544 14.63 -31.79 13.68
C GLU A 544 13.19 -31.87 13.14
N ALA A 545 12.74 -33.07 12.81
CA ALA A 545 11.32 -33.31 12.51
C ALA A 545 10.47 -33.12 13.79
N VAL A 546 9.25 -32.60 13.61
CA VAL A 546 8.27 -32.51 14.71
C VAL A 546 7.82 -33.94 15.07
N PRO A 547 7.93 -34.38 16.33
CA PRO A 547 7.42 -35.69 16.74
C PRO A 547 5.89 -35.73 16.63
N GLU A 548 5.35 -36.80 16.06
CA GLU A 548 3.91 -37.06 16.00
C GLU A 548 3.42 -37.61 17.34
N THR A 549 3.05 -36.70 18.25
CA THR A 549 2.46 -37.06 19.54
C THR A 549 1.00 -36.62 19.60
N SER A 550 0.12 -37.50 20.06
CA SER A 550 -1.28 -37.18 20.38
C SER A 550 -1.59 -37.51 21.83
N GLU A 551 -2.56 -36.79 22.39
CA GLU A 551 -3.12 -37.02 23.71
C GLU A 551 -4.65 -37.13 23.64
N ALA A 552 -5.24 -37.77 24.64
CA ALA A 552 -6.69 -37.85 24.75
C ALA A 552 -7.26 -36.51 25.22
N PHE A 553 -8.22 -35.94 24.49
CA PHE A 553 -8.91 -34.73 24.90
C PHE A 553 -10.40 -34.79 24.55
N HIS A 554 -11.21 -34.57 25.57
CA HIS A 554 -12.66 -34.45 25.46
C HIS A 554 -13.08 -33.10 26.03
N PRO A 555 -13.53 -32.16 25.18
CA PRO A 555 -13.81 -30.79 25.63
C PRO A 555 -14.97 -30.77 26.64
N ALA A 556 -14.77 -30.05 27.74
CA ALA A 556 -15.82 -29.81 28.74
C ALA A 556 -16.96 -28.95 28.18
N ALA A 557 -16.59 -27.96 27.35
CA ALA A 557 -17.52 -27.13 26.59
C ALA A 557 -16.94 -26.83 25.20
N ILE A 558 -17.82 -26.55 24.25
CA ILE A 558 -17.48 -26.12 22.90
C ILE A 558 -18.00 -24.71 22.67
N TYR A 559 -17.12 -23.77 22.40
CA TYR A 559 -17.45 -22.40 22.06
C TYR A 559 -17.33 -22.21 20.55
N VAL A 560 -18.29 -21.54 19.94
CA VAL A 560 -18.28 -21.24 18.50
C VAL A 560 -18.36 -19.74 18.31
N ASP A 561 -17.40 -19.19 17.57
CA ASP A 561 -17.37 -17.81 17.13
C ASP A 561 -18.41 -17.56 16.03
N LEU A 562 -19.66 -17.25 16.36
CA LEU A 562 -20.67 -16.99 15.33
C LEU A 562 -20.67 -15.51 14.92
N HIS A 563 -20.63 -15.27 13.61
CA HIS A 563 -20.73 -13.95 12.98
C HIS A 563 -21.24 -14.11 11.53
N ALA A 564 -21.40 -13.00 10.79
CA ALA A 564 -21.91 -12.98 9.41
C ALA A 564 -21.08 -13.79 8.40
N GLY A 565 -19.83 -14.15 8.72
CA GLY A 565 -18.99 -14.99 7.88
C GLY A 565 -19.34 -16.48 7.91
N TRP A 566 -20.17 -16.93 8.86
CA TRP A 566 -20.63 -18.32 8.91
C TRP A 566 -21.71 -18.59 7.87
N ASP A 567 -21.43 -19.54 6.99
CA ASP A 567 -22.41 -20.10 6.06
C ASP A 567 -23.37 -21.03 6.80
N ALA A 568 -24.68 -20.83 6.60
CA ALA A 568 -25.74 -21.67 7.16
C ALA A 568 -25.50 -23.16 6.83
N LEU A 569 -25.01 -23.48 5.63
CA LEU A 569 -24.76 -24.87 5.22
C LEU A 569 -23.64 -25.53 6.05
N ARG A 570 -22.59 -24.79 6.38
CA ARG A 570 -21.49 -25.34 7.21
C ARG A 570 -21.95 -25.59 8.63
N TRP A 571 -22.76 -24.70 9.18
CA TRP A 571 -23.35 -24.92 10.50
C TRP A 571 -24.26 -26.15 10.52
N GLU A 572 -25.07 -26.35 9.47
CA GLU A 572 -25.88 -27.57 9.31
C GLU A 572 -25.02 -28.85 9.24
N GLN A 573 -23.81 -28.78 8.68
CA GLN A 573 -22.87 -29.91 8.66
C GLN A 573 -22.19 -30.14 10.02
N LEU A 574 -21.84 -29.08 10.75
CA LEU A 574 -21.13 -29.18 12.03
C LEU A 574 -22.05 -29.56 13.19
N TRP A 575 -23.25 -28.97 13.25
CA TRP A 575 -24.19 -29.10 14.38
C TRP A 575 -24.49 -30.55 14.81
N PRO A 576 -24.72 -31.53 13.90
CA PRO A 576 -24.97 -32.92 14.28
C PRO A 576 -23.84 -33.55 15.12
N HIS A 577 -22.59 -33.14 14.90
CA HIS A 577 -21.43 -33.65 15.63
C HIS A 577 -21.22 -32.98 16.99
N LEU A 578 -21.91 -31.86 17.26
CA LEU A 578 -21.79 -31.10 18.50
C LEU A 578 -22.88 -31.42 19.54
N GLN A 579 -23.94 -32.14 19.16
CA GLN A 579 -25.11 -32.37 20.03
C GLN A 579 -24.80 -33.13 21.34
N GLY A 580 -23.68 -33.84 21.40
CA GLY A 580 -23.20 -34.55 22.59
C GLY A 580 -22.45 -33.66 23.60
N TYR A 581 -22.20 -32.39 23.27
CA TYR A 581 -21.39 -31.47 24.07
C TYR A 581 -22.20 -30.26 24.55
N GLU A 582 -21.69 -29.55 25.56
CA GLU A 582 -22.22 -28.23 25.91
C GLU A 582 -21.70 -27.18 24.92
N VAL A 583 -22.59 -26.69 24.04
CA VAL A 583 -22.22 -25.74 22.98
C VAL A 583 -22.66 -24.32 23.34
N TYR A 584 -21.76 -23.35 23.16
CA TYR A 584 -21.99 -21.93 23.40
C TYR A 584 -21.65 -21.11 22.14
N ALA A 585 -22.51 -20.15 21.80
CA ALA A 585 -22.22 -19.11 20.83
C ALA A 585 -21.48 -17.97 21.53
N LEU A 586 -20.36 -17.53 20.97
CA LEU A 586 -19.65 -16.35 21.43
C LEU A 586 -20.31 -15.11 20.83
N LEU A 587 -21.34 -14.64 21.52
CA LEU A 587 -21.85 -13.27 21.42
C LEU A 587 -21.07 -12.43 22.48
N PRO A 588 -21.35 -11.12 22.76
CA PRO A 588 -20.58 -10.36 23.76
C PRO A 588 -20.36 -11.12 25.07
N GLU A 589 -21.34 -11.94 25.43
CA GLU A 589 -21.23 -12.96 26.44
C GLU A 589 -21.54 -14.33 25.82
N PRO A 590 -20.92 -15.43 26.32
CA PRO A 590 -21.23 -16.78 25.85
C PRO A 590 -22.69 -17.17 26.10
N VAL A 591 -23.43 -17.52 25.05
CA VAL A 591 -24.83 -17.94 25.12
C VAL A 591 -24.97 -19.41 24.72
N ARG A 592 -25.61 -20.22 25.58
CA ARG A 592 -25.83 -21.65 25.29
C ARG A 592 -26.70 -21.88 24.06
N ILE A 593 -26.22 -22.72 23.14
CA ILE A 593 -26.96 -23.15 21.94
C ILE A 593 -27.68 -24.46 22.22
N THR A 594 -28.93 -24.53 21.77
CA THR A 594 -29.82 -25.70 21.85
C THR A 594 -30.55 -25.86 20.52
N ALA A 595 -31.09 -27.05 20.27
CA ALA A 595 -31.91 -27.30 19.07
C ALA A 595 -33.14 -26.37 18.94
N ALA A 596 -33.58 -25.73 20.05
CA ALA A 596 -34.74 -24.83 20.05
C ALA A 596 -34.38 -23.37 19.75
N ASN A 597 -33.17 -22.91 20.09
CA ASN A 597 -32.78 -21.50 19.95
C ASN A 597 -31.72 -21.25 18.87
N TYR A 598 -31.13 -22.30 18.27
CA TYR A 598 -29.99 -22.13 17.38
C TYR A 598 -30.28 -21.22 16.19
N SER A 599 -31.48 -21.30 15.57
CA SER A 599 -31.83 -20.48 14.42
C SER A 599 -31.91 -18.99 14.77
N ALA A 600 -32.46 -18.66 15.94
CA ALA A 600 -32.53 -17.28 16.43
C ALA A 600 -31.14 -16.73 16.75
N ARG A 601 -30.26 -17.54 17.36
CA ARG A 601 -28.88 -17.13 17.69
C ARG A 601 -28.00 -16.97 16.46
N LEU A 602 -28.20 -17.83 15.45
CA LEU A 602 -27.52 -17.67 14.16
C LEU A 602 -27.96 -16.38 13.48
N ALA A 603 -29.25 -16.02 13.51
CA ALA A 603 -29.73 -14.77 12.94
C ALA A 603 -29.18 -13.53 13.67
N GLU A 604 -29.10 -13.57 15.01
CA GLU A 604 -28.49 -12.50 15.83
C GLU A 604 -27.00 -12.30 15.49
N ALA A 605 -26.26 -13.39 15.28
CA ALA A 605 -24.84 -13.33 14.92
C ALA A 605 -24.59 -12.67 13.55
N GLN A 606 -25.57 -12.65 12.63
CA GLN A 606 -25.42 -12.02 11.32
C GLN A 606 -25.33 -10.49 11.37
N ASP A 607 -25.65 -9.86 12.51
CA ASP A 607 -25.50 -8.42 12.69
C ASP A 607 -24.03 -7.98 12.79
N ARG A 608 -23.09 -8.92 12.97
CA ARG A 608 -21.67 -8.66 13.17
C ARG A 608 -20.81 -9.25 12.06
N THR A 609 -19.87 -8.48 11.56
CA THR A 609 -18.85 -8.95 10.61
C THR A 609 -17.82 -9.87 11.27
N PHE A 610 -17.50 -9.64 12.53
CA PHE A 610 -16.62 -10.49 13.34
C PHE A 610 -16.94 -10.34 14.84
N THR A 611 -16.43 -11.27 15.66
CA THR A 611 -16.40 -11.17 17.11
C THR A 611 -14.96 -11.28 17.60
N LEU A 612 -14.55 -10.44 18.58
CA LEU A 612 -13.25 -10.61 19.23
C LEU A 612 -13.38 -11.57 20.41
N LEU A 613 -12.67 -12.70 20.35
CA LEU A 613 -12.91 -13.84 21.23
C LEU A 613 -12.37 -13.61 22.65
N PRO A 614 -13.21 -13.59 23.70
CA PRO A 614 -12.79 -13.30 25.07
C PRO A 614 -12.20 -14.55 25.77
N PHE A 615 -11.02 -15.01 25.33
CA PHE A 615 -10.40 -16.25 25.84
C PHE A 615 -10.30 -16.32 27.37
N HIS A 616 -10.00 -15.18 28.02
CA HIS A 616 -9.89 -15.07 29.47
C HIS A 616 -11.21 -15.30 30.24
N GLN A 617 -12.35 -15.34 29.55
CA GLN A 617 -13.67 -15.60 30.13
C GLN A 617 -14.13 -17.05 29.92
N LEU A 618 -13.37 -17.85 29.15
CA LEU A 618 -13.77 -19.21 28.80
C LEU A 618 -13.33 -20.21 29.86
N GLN A 619 -14.08 -21.30 29.99
CA GLN A 619 -13.77 -22.37 30.92
C GLN A 619 -12.54 -23.17 30.46
N PRO A 620 -11.57 -23.50 31.34
CA PRO A 620 -10.46 -24.38 31.00
C PRO A 620 -10.92 -25.76 30.49
N GLY A 621 -10.12 -26.42 29.65
CA GLY A 621 -10.48 -27.74 29.09
C GLY A 621 -11.54 -27.67 27.98
N SER A 622 -11.75 -26.49 27.39
CA SER A 622 -12.75 -26.26 26.35
C SER A 622 -12.15 -26.19 24.95
N LEU A 623 -12.98 -26.47 23.95
CA LEU A 623 -12.64 -26.29 22.53
C LEU A 623 -13.30 -25.02 22.01
N VAL A 624 -12.53 -24.16 21.36
CA VAL A 624 -13.04 -23.00 20.62
C VAL A 624 -12.97 -23.31 19.13
N ILE A 625 -14.11 -23.22 18.43
CA ILE A 625 -14.20 -23.38 16.98
C ILE A 625 -14.40 -22.00 16.38
N CYS A 626 -13.40 -21.55 15.64
CA CYS A 626 -13.37 -20.26 14.99
C CYS A 626 -13.53 -20.44 13.48
N GLN A 627 -14.15 -19.45 12.84
CA GLN A 627 -14.04 -19.26 11.41
C GLN A 627 -13.59 -17.82 11.21
N SER A 628 -12.34 -17.62 10.85
CA SER A 628 -11.75 -16.30 10.81
C SER A 628 -12.35 -15.44 9.69
N PRO A 629 -12.86 -14.25 10.00
CA PRO A 629 -13.05 -13.21 8.99
C PRO A 629 -11.69 -12.72 8.50
N GLU A 630 -11.66 -12.12 7.31
CA GLU A 630 -10.41 -11.64 6.71
C GLU A 630 -9.75 -10.53 7.56
N ALA A 631 -10.54 -9.78 8.34
CA ALA A 631 -10.06 -8.68 9.19
C ALA A 631 -10.51 -8.84 10.65
N THR A 632 -9.54 -8.91 11.58
CA THR A 632 -9.72 -8.65 13.03
C THR A 632 -8.62 -7.67 13.52
N PRO A 633 -8.84 -6.94 14.62
CA PRO A 633 -7.78 -6.15 15.25
C PRO A 633 -6.53 -6.98 15.59
N LEU A 634 -5.38 -6.32 15.64
CA LEU A 634 -4.14 -6.87 16.18
C LEU A 634 -4.17 -6.85 17.72
N LEU A 635 -3.21 -7.47 18.42
CA LEU A 635 -3.12 -7.35 19.87
C LEU A 635 -2.71 -5.94 20.29
N SER A 636 -1.79 -5.31 19.55
CA SER A 636 -1.34 -3.93 19.79
C SER A 636 -2.47 -2.91 19.72
N ASP A 637 -3.51 -3.18 18.91
CA ASP A 637 -4.72 -2.37 18.83
C ASP A 637 -5.52 -2.32 20.15
N LEU A 638 -5.30 -3.30 21.02
CA LEU A 638 -6.00 -3.45 22.30
C LEU A 638 -5.20 -2.85 23.45
N ASP A 639 -3.99 -2.34 23.22
CA ASP A 639 -3.12 -1.79 24.26
C ASP A 639 -3.86 -0.74 25.12
N GLY A 640 -3.71 -0.87 26.44
CA GLY A 640 -4.36 0.03 27.42
C GLY A 640 -5.85 -0.20 27.66
N SER A 641 -6.48 -1.13 26.93
CA SER A 641 -7.88 -1.51 27.19
C SER A 641 -8.03 -2.41 28.42
N VAL A 642 -9.23 -2.44 29.01
CA VAL A 642 -9.56 -3.35 30.12
C VAL A 642 -9.44 -4.80 29.67
N TYR A 643 -9.88 -5.09 28.45
CA TYR A 643 -9.77 -6.40 27.83
C TYR A 643 -8.31 -6.88 27.74
N ALA A 644 -7.39 -6.01 27.29
CA ALA A 644 -5.97 -6.35 27.21
C ALA A 644 -5.38 -6.70 28.57
N HIS A 645 -5.71 -5.94 29.61
CA HIS A 645 -5.27 -6.26 30.98
C HIS A 645 -5.81 -7.60 31.49
N GLN A 646 -7.09 -7.90 31.24
CA GLN A 646 -7.68 -9.18 31.65
C GLN A 646 -7.08 -10.36 30.88
N LEU A 647 -6.86 -10.20 29.58
CA LEU A 647 -6.20 -11.21 28.75
C LEU A 647 -4.75 -11.44 29.20
N GLN A 648 -4.02 -10.36 29.50
CA GLN A 648 -2.65 -10.39 30.02
C GLN A 648 -2.56 -11.16 31.34
N ASP A 649 -3.42 -10.84 32.31
CA ASP A 649 -3.47 -11.54 33.59
C ASP A 649 -3.75 -13.04 33.43
N TRP A 650 -4.66 -13.39 32.52
CA TRP A 650 -5.03 -14.77 32.23
C TRP A 650 -3.88 -15.54 31.58
N LEU A 651 -3.21 -14.95 30.58
CA LEU A 651 -2.05 -15.53 29.90
C LEU A 651 -0.87 -15.75 30.88
N ALA A 652 -0.61 -14.78 31.76
CA ALA A 652 0.49 -14.84 32.72
C ALA A 652 0.33 -15.98 33.74
N ARG A 653 -0.91 -16.37 34.07
CA ARG A 653 -1.20 -17.48 34.99
C ARG A 653 -1.26 -18.84 34.30
N GLN A 654 -1.23 -18.88 32.96
CA GLN A 654 -1.47 -20.08 32.14
C GLN A 654 -2.75 -20.83 32.57
N GLU A 655 -3.79 -20.08 32.92
CA GLU A 655 -5.08 -20.63 33.39
C GLU A 655 -5.91 -21.16 32.21
N GLY A 656 -5.45 -22.16 31.47
CA GLY A 656 -6.29 -22.73 30.42
C GLY A 656 -5.66 -23.80 29.54
N ASP A 657 -6.13 -25.03 29.70
CA ASP A 657 -6.07 -26.07 28.66
C ASP A 657 -7.15 -25.77 27.59
N LEU A 658 -7.02 -24.62 26.92
CA LEU A 658 -7.92 -24.22 25.84
C LEU A 658 -7.34 -24.67 24.50
N ARG A 659 -8.15 -25.36 23.70
CA ARG A 659 -7.79 -25.71 22.33
C ARG A 659 -8.57 -24.85 21.37
N VAL A 660 -7.89 -24.25 20.41
CA VAL A 660 -8.53 -23.42 19.39
C VAL A 660 -8.38 -24.12 18.05
N TRP A 661 -9.51 -24.32 17.35
CA TRP A 661 -9.55 -24.81 16.00
C TRP A 661 -10.06 -23.72 15.06
N GLU A 662 -9.21 -23.34 14.11
CA GLU A 662 -9.49 -22.37 13.08
C GLU A 662 -9.90 -23.06 11.77
N LEU A 663 -11.15 -22.83 11.35
CA LEU A 663 -11.71 -23.32 10.11
C LEU A 663 -11.30 -22.43 8.93
N GLY A 664 -10.21 -22.77 8.26
CA GLY A 664 -9.77 -22.01 7.10
C GLY A 664 -8.36 -22.35 6.65
N THR A 665 -7.85 -21.52 5.75
CA THR A 665 -6.47 -21.60 5.25
C THR A 665 -5.52 -20.64 5.95
N GLN A 666 -6.06 -19.59 6.60
CA GLN A 666 -5.29 -18.61 7.37
C GLN A 666 -6.10 -18.14 8.57
N PRO A 667 -5.45 -17.89 9.72
CA PRO A 667 -6.11 -17.34 10.89
C PRO A 667 -6.29 -15.83 10.72
N ALA A 668 -7.32 -15.29 11.36
CA ALA A 668 -7.54 -13.86 11.49
C ALA A 668 -6.34 -13.21 12.20
N PRO A 669 -6.04 -11.92 11.94
CA PRO A 669 -4.90 -11.22 12.53
C PRO A 669 -4.76 -11.36 14.05
N TYR A 670 -5.86 -11.26 14.81
CA TYR A 670 -5.88 -11.48 16.26
C TYR A 670 -5.36 -12.87 16.66
N LEU A 671 -5.93 -13.92 16.07
CA LEU A 671 -5.52 -15.31 16.31
C LEU A 671 -4.09 -15.58 15.84
N ARG A 672 -3.70 -15.01 14.70
CA ARG A 672 -2.34 -15.13 14.18
C ARG A 672 -1.32 -14.60 15.16
N SER A 673 -1.61 -13.46 15.77
CA SER A 673 -0.72 -12.81 16.73
C SER A 673 -0.60 -13.65 18.00
N LEU A 674 -1.72 -14.12 18.55
CA LEU A 674 -1.70 -15.04 19.70
C LEU A 674 -0.90 -16.32 19.41
N ARG A 675 -1.00 -16.88 18.20
CA ARG A 675 -0.20 -18.03 17.77
C ARG A 675 1.29 -17.68 17.65
N ALA A 676 1.61 -16.56 17.01
CA ALA A 676 2.99 -16.11 16.81
C ALA A 676 3.71 -15.91 18.14
N PHE A 677 3.01 -15.37 19.14
CA PHE A 677 3.48 -15.17 20.50
C PHE A 677 3.43 -16.42 21.40
N ARG A 678 2.98 -17.57 20.89
CA ARG A 678 2.77 -18.80 21.69
C ARG A 678 1.86 -18.58 22.89
N ALA A 679 0.95 -17.61 22.80
CA ALA A 679 -0.03 -17.30 23.82
C ALA A 679 -1.15 -18.35 23.87
N LEU A 680 -1.49 -18.94 22.72
CA LEU A 680 -2.48 -20.01 22.58
C LEU A 680 -2.06 -21.06 21.53
N GLU A 681 -2.43 -22.31 21.76
CA GLU A 681 -2.32 -23.36 20.74
C GLU A 681 -3.50 -23.25 19.76
N ILE A 682 -3.20 -22.81 18.54
CA ILE A 682 -4.19 -22.61 17.49
C ILE A 682 -3.91 -23.56 16.33
N ARG A 683 -4.81 -24.53 16.16
CA ARG A 683 -4.78 -25.54 15.09
C ARG A 683 -5.59 -25.05 13.90
N GLN A 684 -5.10 -25.33 12.70
CA GLN A 684 -5.78 -24.99 11.45
C GLN A 684 -6.15 -26.24 10.69
N GLY A 685 -7.37 -26.29 10.18
CA GLY A 685 -7.78 -27.40 9.34
C GLY A 685 -9.20 -27.29 8.83
N ARG A 686 -9.52 -28.17 7.88
CA ARG A 686 -10.86 -28.24 7.27
C ARG A 686 -11.84 -28.95 8.22
N LEU A 687 -13.13 -28.68 8.02
CA LEU A 687 -14.22 -29.27 8.81
C LEU A 687 -14.13 -30.81 8.95
N PRO A 688 -13.82 -31.61 7.91
CA PRO A 688 -13.70 -33.06 8.07
C PRO A 688 -12.58 -33.50 9.04
N ALA A 689 -11.48 -32.73 9.11
CA ALA A 689 -10.39 -33.03 10.04
C ALA A 689 -10.80 -32.70 11.48
N LEU A 690 -11.53 -31.60 11.69
CA LEU A 690 -12.12 -31.28 13.00
C LEU A 690 -13.10 -32.37 13.46
N VAL A 691 -13.99 -32.81 12.57
CA VAL A 691 -14.95 -33.89 12.88
C VAL A 691 -14.21 -35.18 13.26
N ALA A 692 -13.18 -35.57 12.51
CA ALA A 692 -12.37 -36.75 12.85
C ALA A 692 -11.69 -36.63 14.23
N GLN A 693 -11.22 -35.43 14.60
CA GLN A 693 -10.62 -35.17 15.92
C GLN A 693 -11.66 -35.29 17.05
N LEU A 694 -12.87 -34.74 16.84
CA LEU A 694 -13.99 -34.85 17.78
C LEU A 694 -14.47 -36.30 17.95
N GLU A 695 -14.48 -37.10 16.88
CA GLU A 695 -14.93 -38.49 16.91
C GLU A 695 -13.89 -39.43 17.53
N THR A 696 -12.60 -39.20 17.26
CA THR A 696 -11.51 -40.05 17.79
C THR A 696 -11.09 -39.67 19.21
N GLY A 697 -11.33 -38.42 19.64
CA GLY A 697 -10.87 -37.89 20.93
C GLY A 697 -9.36 -37.81 21.07
N GLN A 698 -8.60 -37.97 19.98
CA GLN A 698 -7.14 -37.98 19.95
C GLN A 698 -6.62 -36.72 19.29
N TRP A 699 -6.00 -35.86 20.08
CA TRP A 699 -5.59 -34.53 19.68
C TRP A 699 -4.07 -34.43 19.61
N PRO A 700 -3.51 -33.89 18.52
CA PRO A 700 -2.07 -33.69 18.42
C PRO A 700 -1.60 -32.66 19.46
N VAL A 701 -0.42 -32.89 20.03
CA VAL A 701 0.19 -32.04 21.05
C VAL A 701 1.31 -31.19 20.42
N ALA A 702 1.42 -29.93 20.82
CA ALA A 702 2.56 -29.09 20.44
C ALA A 702 3.86 -29.63 21.07
N SER A 703 4.89 -29.82 20.25
CA SER A 703 6.17 -30.43 20.66
C SER A 703 7.23 -29.44 21.17
N GLU A 704 6.82 -28.23 21.58
CA GLU A 704 7.74 -27.19 22.05
C GLU A 704 8.22 -27.48 23.48
N THR A 705 9.50 -27.22 23.74
CA THR A 705 10.13 -27.35 25.06
C THR A 705 10.99 -26.12 25.34
N ALA A 706 11.58 -26.03 26.54
CA ALA A 706 12.53 -24.95 26.85
C ALA A 706 13.76 -24.91 25.91
N GLU A 707 14.05 -26.01 25.21
CA GLU A 707 15.21 -26.16 24.33
C GLU A 707 14.82 -26.33 22.86
N ALA A 708 13.52 -26.44 22.54
CA ALA A 708 13.05 -26.66 21.19
C ALA A 708 11.85 -25.79 20.85
N VAL A 709 11.97 -25.02 19.76
CA VAL A 709 10.92 -24.12 19.25
C VAL A 709 10.43 -24.61 17.90
N HIS A 710 9.12 -24.56 17.65
CA HIS A 710 8.57 -24.90 16.35
C HIS A 710 8.99 -23.86 15.31
N LEU A 711 9.31 -24.31 14.09
CA LEU A 711 9.59 -23.42 12.98
C LEU A 711 8.29 -23.23 12.17
N PRO A 712 7.65 -22.04 12.21
CA PRO A 712 6.34 -21.84 11.62
C PRO A 712 6.29 -22.17 10.12
N GLY A 713 5.15 -22.69 9.66
CA GLY A 713 4.97 -23.07 8.25
C GLY A 713 5.73 -24.33 7.81
N THR A 714 6.43 -25.02 8.72
CA THR A 714 7.18 -26.26 8.43
C THR A 714 6.73 -27.42 9.33
N GLN A 715 7.08 -28.65 8.94
CA GLN A 715 7.00 -29.84 9.80
C GLN A 715 8.30 -30.07 10.59
N ALA A 716 9.02 -28.99 10.92
CA ALA A 716 10.30 -29.04 11.62
C ALA A 716 10.33 -28.13 12.86
N ARG A 717 11.27 -28.41 13.76
CA ARG A 717 11.56 -27.61 14.97
C ARG A 717 13.06 -27.35 15.08
N LEU A 718 13.41 -26.20 15.66
CA LEU A 718 14.78 -25.84 15.98
C LEU A 718 15.09 -26.24 17.42
N ARG A 719 16.18 -26.98 17.62
CA ARG A 719 16.63 -27.42 18.93
C ARG A 719 17.98 -26.80 19.28
N ARG A 720 18.08 -26.28 20.51
CA ARG A 720 19.30 -25.80 21.15
C ARG A 720 19.85 -26.89 22.08
N GLU A 721 21.10 -27.28 21.89
CA GLU A 721 21.80 -28.27 22.73
C GLU A 721 23.13 -27.67 23.19
N ALA A 722 23.40 -27.67 24.50
CA ALA A 722 24.69 -27.23 25.03
C ALA A 722 25.79 -28.18 24.55
N SER A 723 26.83 -27.67 23.89
CA SER A 723 27.93 -28.50 23.42
C SER A 723 29.21 -27.68 23.20
N SER A 724 30.33 -28.29 23.58
CA SER A 724 31.69 -27.75 23.42
C SER A 724 32.36 -28.16 22.10
N ALA A 725 31.64 -28.86 21.22
CA ALA A 725 32.16 -29.33 19.94
C ALA A 725 32.22 -28.17 18.92
N PRO A 726 33.22 -28.14 18.02
CA PRO A 726 33.24 -27.18 16.92
C PRO A 726 32.06 -27.43 15.96
N SER A 727 31.61 -26.37 15.28
CA SER A 727 30.54 -26.44 14.27
C SER A 727 30.82 -27.50 13.22
N THR A 728 29.81 -28.27 12.82
CA THR A 728 29.91 -29.05 11.58
C THR A 728 29.95 -28.06 10.41
N GLN A 729 31.00 -28.12 9.59
CA GLN A 729 31.15 -27.25 8.41
C GLN A 729 29.89 -27.36 7.53
N GLY A 730 29.12 -26.27 7.39
CA GLY A 730 28.04 -26.15 6.40
C GLY A 730 26.64 -25.81 6.92
N ALA A 731 26.38 -25.72 8.23
CA ALA A 731 25.08 -25.26 8.73
C ALA A 731 25.02 -23.72 8.82
N PRO A 732 23.95 -23.06 8.36
CA PRO A 732 23.85 -21.60 8.35
C PRO A 732 23.58 -21.01 9.74
N ASP A 733 24.12 -19.81 10.01
CA ASP A 733 23.90 -19.04 11.24
C ASP A 733 22.43 -18.65 11.44
N HIS A 734 21.65 -18.61 10.36
CA HIS A 734 20.20 -18.42 10.35
C HIS A 734 19.44 -19.38 11.28
N LEU A 735 19.97 -20.58 11.55
CA LEU A 735 19.38 -21.50 12.54
C LEU A 735 19.33 -20.88 13.94
N ALA A 736 20.43 -20.26 14.38
CA ALA A 736 20.48 -19.58 15.67
C ALA A 736 19.60 -18.33 15.67
N ARG A 737 19.65 -17.52 14.60
CA ARG A 737 18.84 -16.29 14.49
C ARG A 737 17.34 -16.59 14.59
N LEU A 738 16.86 -17.56 13.83
CA LEU A 738 15.46 -17.97 13.86
C LEU A 738 15.09 -18.60 15.21
N TYR A 739 15.97 -19.41 15.82
CA TYR A 739 15.72 -19.95 17.15
C TYR A 739 15.50 -18.82 18.17
N HIS A 740 16.43 -17.87 18.24
CA HIS A 740 16.36 -16.75 19.20
C HIS A 740 15.16 -15.85 18.94
N TYR A 741 14.81 -15.60 17.68
CA TYR A 741 13.59 -14.87 17.37
C TYR A 741 12.33 -15.60 17.85
N GLN A 742 12.18 -16.90 17.55
CA GLN A 742 11.02 -17.68 18.00
C GLN A 742 10.95 -17.79 19.53
N ASP A 743 12.09 -18.01 20.18
CA ASP A 743 12.19 -18.07 21.64
C ASP A 743 11.83 -16.74 22.32
N LEU A 744 12.25 -15.63 21.71
CA LEU A 744 11.91 -14.29 22.17
C LEU A 744 10.41 -14.03 22.06
N LEU A 745 9.77 -14.37 20.94
CA LEU A 745 8.31 -14.23 20.79
C LEU A 745 7.55 -15.08 21.82
N ARG A 746 8.01 -16.31 22.08
CA ARG A 746 7.47 -17.20 23.12
C ARG A 746 7.60 -16.60 24.52
N THR A 747 8.71 -15.92 24.80
CA THR A 747 8.95 -15.24 26.10
C THR A 747 8.10 -13.98 26.24
N ILE A 748 7.90 -13.23 25.16
CA ILE A 748 7.08 -12.02 25.12
C ILE A 748 5.61 -12.34 25.31
N GLY A 749 5.10 -13.43 24.71
CA GLY A 749 3.65 -13.69 24.62
C GLY A 749 2.87 -13.63 25.93
N PRO A 750 3.31 -14.33 27.00
CA PRO A 750 2.64 -14.26 28.30
C PRO A 750 2.68 -12.89 28.96
N ARG A 751 3.44 -11.92 28.43
CA ARG A 751 3.64 -10.55 28.93
C ARG A 751 3.56 -9.50 27.83
N TYR A 752 2.84 -9.78 26.75
CA TYR A 752 2.82 -8.94 25.55
C TYR A 752 2.43 -7.49 25.84
N PHE A 753 1.44 -7.28 26.72
CA PHE A 753 0.94 -5.95 27.07
C PHE A 753 1.83 -5.23 28.10
N GLU A 754 2.79 -5.93 28.70
CA GLU A 754 3.76 -5.40 29.68
C GLU A 754 5.17 -5.24 29.07
N ARG A 755 5.28 -5.33 27.75
CA ARG A 755 6.57 -5.33 27.03
C ARG A 755 7.48 -4.13 27.31
N GLY A 756 6.89 -2.96 27.60
CA GLY A 756 7.66 -1.77 27.99
C GLY A 756 8.40 -1.93 29.33
N ALA A 757 7.89 -2.74 30.26
CA ALA A 757 8.54 -2.98 31.56
C ALA A 757 9.70 -3.99 31.48
N HIS A 758 9.78 -4.75 30.39
CA HIS A 758 10.78 -5.80 30.16
C HIS A 758 11.68 -5.52 28.96
N GLU A 759 11.60 -4.32 28.37
CA GLU A 759 12.26 -3.95 27.11
C GLU A 759 13.77 -4.20 27.15
N GLU A 760 14.46 -3.78 28.22
CA GLU A 760 15.91 -3.96 28.38
C GLU A 760 16.33 -5.43 28.50
N ALA A 761 15.60 -6.23 29.30
CA ALA A 761 15.93 -7.64 29.52
C ALA A 761 15.81 -8.47 28.24
N TRP A 762 14.86 -8.12 27.36
CA TRP A 762 14.62 -8.79 26.09
C TRP A 762 15.48 -8.26 24.94
N LEU A 763 16.00 -7.03 25.08
CA LEU A 763 16.89 -6.42 24.09
C LEU A 763 18.19 -7.20 23.93
N ASP A 764 18.79 -7.70 25.02
CA ASP A 764 20.08 -8.40 24.98
C ASP A 764 20.02 -9.64 24.08
N GLN A 765 18.99 -10.47 24.22
CA GLN A 765 18.79 -11.64 23.37
C GLN A 765 18.61 -11.26 21.88
N ALA A 766 17.81 -10.21 21.62
CA ALA A 766 17.60 -9.71 20.26
C ALA A 766 18.89 -9.16 19.64
N ARG A 767 19.70 -8.45 20.43
CA ARG A 767 20.99 -7.85 20.03
C ARG A 767 22.04 -8.91 19.75
N ASP A 768 22.15 -9.94 20.59
CA ASP A 768 23.12 -11.00 20.44
C ASP A 768 22.90 -11.83 19.16
N ALA A 769 21.63 -12.14 18.83
CA ALA A 769 21.27 -12.81 17.60
C ALA A 769 21.12 -11.86 16.39
N TYR A 770 21.16 -10.55 16.64
CA TYR A 770 20.91 -9.47 15.68
C TYR A 770 19.61 -9.70 14.89
N VAL A 771 18.49 -9.76 15.62
CA VAL A 771 17.15 -9.99 15.07
C VAL A 771 16.20 -8.89 15.53
N ILE A 772 15.40 -8.35 14.61
CA ILE A 772 14.34 -7.43 15.02
C ILE A 772 13.22 -8.16 15.76
N SER A 773 12.58 -7.46 16.70
CA SER A 773 11.53 -8.02 17.56
C SER A 773 10.56 -6.93 18.03
N PRO A 774 9.47 -7.26 18.73
CA PRO A 774 8.55 -6.25 19.29
C PRO A 774 9.19 -5.20 20.20
N VAL A 775 10.38 -5.49 20.77
CA VAL A 775 11.12 -4.59 21.68
C VAL A 775 12.44 -4.07 21.11
N ALA A 776 12.86 -4.57 19.95
CA ALA A 776 14.11 -4.19 19.29
C ALA A 776 13.84 -3.51 17.96
N SER A 777 14.60 -2.47 17.65
CA SER A 777 14.51 -1.72 16.39
C SER A 777 15.90 -1.46 15.84
N LEU A 778 16.01 -1.33 14.53
CA LEU A 778 17.28 -1.02 13.85
C LEU A 778 17.30 0.45 13.46
N VAL A 779 18.40 1.13 13.74
CA VAL A 779 18.60 2.54 13.37
C VAL A 779 19.98 2.75 12.77
N VAL A 780 20.04 3.48 11.66
CA VAL A 780 21.29 3.96 11.05
C VAL A 780 21.40 5.45 11.31
N LEU A 781 22.49 5.89 11.94
CA LEU A 781 22.82 7.30 12.18
C LEU A 781 24.08 7.70 11.41
N GLU A 782 24.21 9.00 11.14
CA GLU A 782 25.28 9.57 10.32
C GLU A 782 26.65 9.62 11.01
N CYS A 783 26.72 9.68 12.35
CA CYS A 783 28.01 9.72 13.02
C CYS A 783 28.00 9.01 14.38
N GLU A 784 29.18 8.58 14.83
CA GLU A 784 29.37 7.92 16.13
C GLU A 784 28.89 8.79 17.31
N ALA A 785 29.12 10.09 17.24
CA ALA A 785 28.67 11.04 18.26
C ALA A 785 27.15 11.06 18.43
N ASP A 786 26.38 10.77 17.37
CA ASP A 786 24.93 10.65 17.47
C ASP A 786 24.52 9.39 18.23
N TYR A 787 25.19 8.25 17.98
CA TYR A 787 24.93 7.03 18.72
C TYR A 787 25.24 7.20 20.22
N GLU A 788 26.38 7.82 20.55
CA GLU A 788 26.74 8.15 21.94
C GLU A 788 25.72 9.09 22.59
N ARG A 789 25.25 10.11 21.87
CA ARG A 789 24.25 11.07 22.35
C ARG A 789 22.92 10.43 22.75
N PHE A 790 22.50 9.38 22.05
CA PHE A 790 21.25 8.67 22.31
C PHE A 790 21.42 7.39 23.11
N ASP A 791 22.62 7.12 23.63
CA ASP A 791 22.93 5.91 24.40
C ASP A 791 22.60 4.63 23.61
N ILE A 792 22.99 4.62 22.33
CA ILE A 792 22.83 3.50 21.41
C ILE A 792 24.17 2.80 21.25
N GLU A 793 24.29 1.65 21.92
CA GLU A 793 25.52 0.87 21.96
C GLU A 793 25.84 0.24 20.59
N ALA A 794 27.13 0.06 20.33
CA ALA A 794 27.60 -0.69 19.17
C ALA A 794 27.17 -2.16 19.25
N THR A 795 27.07 -2.79 18.09
CA THR A 795 26.82 -4.24 18.00
C THR A 795 27.96 -5.00 18.69
N PRO A 796 27.68 -5.88 19.67
CA PRO A 796 28.71 -6.61 20.39
C PRO A 796 29.59 -7.45 19.46
N GLU A 797 30.90 -7.48 19.69
CA GLU A 797 31.85 -8.22 18.84
C GLU A 797 31.62 -9.75 18.85
N ASP A 798 31.04 -10.28 19.93
CA ASP A 798 30.74 -11.70 20.11
C ASP A 798 29.31 -12.09 19.73
N SER A 799 28.52 -11.13 19.23
CA SER A 799 27.19 -11.35 18.64
C SER A 799 27.28 -11.95 17.24
N LEU A 800 26.15 -12.33 16.65
CA LEU A 800 26.10 -12.76 15.25
C LEU A 800 26.26 -11.60 14.25
N GLY A 801 26.07 -10.35 14.67
CA GLY A 801 26.12 -9.17 13.81
C GLY A 801 25.12 -9.19 12.64
N PRO A 802 25.15 -8.19 11.74
CA PRO A 802 24.37 -8.22 10.51
C PRO A 802 24.82 -9.35 9.59
N VAL A 803 23.89 -9.93 8.82
CA VAL A 803 24.23 -10.97 7.83
C VAL A 803 25.05 -10.35 6.70
N THR A 804 26.21 -10.94 6.40
CA THR A 804 27.06 -10.52 5.29
C THR A 804 27.00 -11.52 4.15
N VAL A 805 26.45 -11.11 3.01
CA VAL A 805 26.57 -11.86 1.75
C VAL A 805 27.83 -11.37 1.03
N PRO A 806 28.73 -12.26 0.55
CA PRO A 806 29.87 -11.86 -0.24
C PRO A 806 29.40 -11.03 -1.44
N SER A 807 29.74 -9.74 -1.47
CA SER A 807 29.45 -8.90 -2.63
C SER A 807 30.29 -9.38 -3.80
N GLU A 808 29.69 -9.57 -4.98
CA GLU A 808 30.39 -9.62 -6.27
C GLU A 808 31.02 -8.25 -6.59
N ALA A 809 31.84 -7.69 -5.70
CA ALA A 809 32.62 -6.47 -5.93
C ALA A 809 33.80 -6.69 -6.91
N GLY A 810 33.61 -7.63 -7.84
CA GLY A 810 34.58 -8.08 -8.81
C GLY A 810 33.94 -9.03 -9.82
N ALA A 811 32.81 -8.67 -10.41
CA ALA A 811 32.35 -9.34 -11.62
C ALA A 811 33.48 -9.25 -12.66
N ALA A 812 34.06 -10.39 -13.02
CA ALA A 812 34.97 -10.46 -14.16
C ALA A 812 34.21 -9.90 -15.39
N PRO A 813 34.81 -9.02 -16.21
CA PRO A 813 34.14 -8.41 -17.34
C PRO A 813 33.41 -9.45 -18.19
N GLU A 814 32.24 -9.13 -18.73
CA GLU A 814 31.57 -10.06 -19.63
C GLU A 814 32.42 -10.32 -20.89
N PRO A 815 32.26 -11.44 -21.62
CA PRO A 815 33.08 -11.75 -22.80
C PRO A 815 33.13 -10.63 -23.84
N HIS A 816 32.07 -9.84 -23.93
CA HIS A 816 31.99 -8.69 -24.83
C HIS A 816 32.73 -7.44 -24.28
N GLU A 817 32.82 -7.27 -22.96
CA GLU A 817 33.64 -6.24 -22.32
C GLU A 817 35.13 -6.59 -22.41
N TRP A 818 35.49 -7.89 -22.29
CA TRP A 818 36.83 -8.39 -22.62
C TRP A 818 37.19 -8.13 -24.08
N ALA A 819 36.23 -8.33 -25.00
CA ALA A 819 36.42 -8.02 -26.41
C ALA A 819 36.61 -6.51 -26.64
N LEU A 820 35.87 -5.66 -25.90
CA LEU A 820 36.00 -4.20 -25.96
C LEU A 820 37.37 -3.73 -25.44
N LEU A 821 37.81 -4.23 -24.29
CA LEU A 821 39.14 -3.99 -23.73
C LEU A 821 40.24 -4.45 -24.70
N GLY A 822 40.07 -5.62 -25.32
CA GLY A 822 40.96 -6.13 -26.36
C GLY A 822 41.00 -5.22 -27.60
N LEU A 823 39.86 -4.69 -28.03
CA LEU A 823 39.75 -3.74 -29.14
C LEU A 823 40.43 -2.41 -28.82
N VAL A 824 40.22 -1.87 -27.62
CA VAL A 824 40.87 -0.64 -27.15
C VAL A 824 42.38 -0.83 -27.11
N LEU A 825 42.86 -1.97 -26.62
CA LEU A 825 44.29 -2.30 -26.60
C LEU A 825 44.88 -2.42 -28.02
N LEU A 826 44.16 -3.07 -28.94
CA LEU A 826 44.54 -3.21 -30.35
C LEU A 826 44.59 -1.85 -31.06
N PHE A 827 43.61 -0.98 -30.84
CA PHE A 827 43.59 0.38 -31.38
C PHE A 827 44.71 1.24 -30.79
N GLY A 828 44.96 1.14 -29.48
CA GLY A 828 46.10 1.80 -28.82
C GLY A 828 47.45 1.35 -29.38
N LEU A 829 47.65 0.04 -29.58
CA LEU A 829 48.86 -0.52 -30.19
C LEU A 829 49.02 -0.13 -31.66
N ALA A 830 47.93 -0.08 -32.43
CA ALA A 830 47.94 0.37 -33.82
C ALA A 830 48.27 1.86 -33.92
N TYR A 831 47.73 2.70 -33.03
CA TYR A 831 48.04 4.11 -32.93
C TYR A 831 49.51 4.37 -32.60
N LEU A 832 50.05 3.66 -31.59
CA LEU A 832 51.47 3.74 -31.22
C LEU A 832 52.40 3.25 -32.33
N ARG A 833 52.01 2.20 -33.09
CA ARG A 833 52.76 1.75 -34.28
C ARG A 833 52.73 2.78 -35.41
N ARG A 834 51.61 3.49 -35.61
CA ARG A 834 51.52 4.58 -36.59
C ARG A 834 52.38 5.77 -36.19
N GLN A 835 52.42 6.13 -34.90
CA GLN A 835 53.33 7.17 -34.39
C GLN A 835 54.80 6.79 -34.60
N LYS A 836 55.20 5.54 -34.30
CA LYS A 836 56.57 5.06 -34.57
C LYS A 836 56.94 5.06 -36.05
N ARG A 837 56.01 4.74 -36.95
CA ARG A 837 56.24 4.83 -38.41
C ARG A 837 56.29 6.27 -38.92
N GLY A 838 55.46 7.17 -38.38
CA GLY A 838 55.53 8.61 -38.66
C GLY A 838 56.84 9.24 -38.20
N PHE A 839 57.42 8.75 -37.09
CA PHE A 839 58.72 9.21 -36.59
C PHE A 839 59.92 8.71 -37.41
N GLN A 840 59.81 7.56 -38.10
CA GLN A 840 60.86 7.06 -38.99
C GLN A 840 60.83 7.68 -40.40
N LEU A 841 59.68 8.13 -40.88
CA LEU A 841 59.55 8.81 -42.19
C LEU A 841 60.02 10.27 -42.18
N ASN A 842 60.20 10.90 -41.01
CA ASN A 842 60.77 12.25 -40.87
C ASN A 842 62.30 12.26 -40.64
N ARG A 843 62.98 11.11 -40.78
CA ARG A 843 64.44 10.99 -40.64
C ARG A 843 65.15 10.31 -41.83
N ALA A 844 64.46 10.17 -42.97
CA ALA A 844 65.06 9.69 -44.22
C ALA A 844 65.13 10.82 -45.26
#